data_AF-A0A1I2G6M1-F1
#
_entry.id   AF-A0A1I2G6M1-F1
#
_cell.length_a   1.000
_cell.length_b   1.000
_cell.length_c   1.000
_cell.angle_alpha   90.00
_cell.angle_beta   90.00
_cell.angle_gamma   90.00
#
_symmetry.space_group_name_H-M   'P 1'
#
loop_
_entity.id
_entity.type
_entity.pdbx_description
1 polymer ?
#
loop_
_entity_poly.entity_id
_entity_poly.type
_entity_poly.pdbx_seq_one_letter_code
_entity_poly.pdbx_strand_id
1 'polypeptide(L)'
;MSIEPDSGRDPDLNARLDALEASQRAEAPRPRALFERETRRVRIPPGGELPESAALLERFYGGGFTVREKKPMVVDTRRSSGPYMVSVDARPLTLLDACSQIATQTHGFYHPGIVKALYTGRFEHCLWSNPDTTVHHVPELAAYEEALERLAPPALDHVSFVCAGGAEANEKALRIARLHAPPPVNGPRRRVLAFRDGFHGRTLATLAATWNPEKRAPFEFAGYEAVFSRAELGEVERLLDARGHEIYAIVVEPMQAEGGDVYLRREFLLGLCKLARARKLPLVVDEVQTGFATGGPFFWWTRLGLGGDEATAPDILTCAKKACLGVVLSRWPDPESNQVHVASALRGLIQLETSRDQANLEHLLRPRAEALAEAFPGLVSDVRLAGTALAFDLPDNAAQTAFIDQRYQRGLMTYPAGERTIRFRFSAGWDERVLDDLFKRIHESLARLSDKTAKDWVPEGQSADSDPAVIVRPIEERDWPQIMVIENASYEPARRDSEAYLRRAAATGLGLCAVDTATGAILGFCFGGPLEGFRGVSGASQDERLGLGDTFFSADVTVAEAARARGVGRLLKRAQVQWAKVHGFSYISGRNRVGATDAMAALNRSYGAFPVVRLTHQYEGNALADYYRIPLVPPPAPRTPPDEGILDLASGLQQPFGPAPAFMAGHELVGPTASKINLSNYATVDTVHYTEHLRLLAPRGTSHMYFTSSRDETVDKALRCLRLSRPQGQLAVGLEGGYLGHVTAAARSLSDPAGFGDDLALFEFPRLPHPEADAAGFEAGLKDLVEKQGADKILGLFVEVVGERSGRVLAGEPARLLAAACRAHDIPLVLVETASGCYRGGAGAWGVDALPADVVPDMVLWYPGAQIGHIFVGDRYFIKKPLVLISTWDGDELSAIRAHEHLRAARRLDLSESIAALDDLLQRDVLPACPGARLGGVGLYRTITFPSVELAEAVDQACLHRGLYLGNGLPDTLVFAPPLTISPATITGDLRRRVLAAIDEARSPA
;
A
#
# COMPACT_ATOMS: atom_id res chain seq x y z
N MET A 1 20.57 -9.26 -31.43
CA MET A 1 21.53 -10.38 -31.25
C MET A 1 20.72 -11.65 -31.00
N SER A 2 21.01 -12.75 -31.70
CA SER A 2 20.37 -14.04 -31.43
C SER A 2 20.87 -14.58 -30.10
N ILE A 3 19.96 -14.76 -29.14
CA ILE A 3 20.23 -15.44 -27.88
C ILE A 3 20.28 -16.94 -28.21
N GLU A 4 21.41 -17.60 -27.94
CA GLU A 4 21.50 -19.06 -28.11
C GLU A 4 20.46 -19.76 -27.21
N PRO A 5 19.80 -20.84 -27.69
CA PRO A 5 18.91 -21.62 -26.85
C PRO A 5 19.70 -22.38 -25.79
N ASP A 6 19.59 -21.88 -24.56
CA ASP A 6 19.50 -22.60 -23.29
C ASP A 6 20.45 -23.79 -23.03
N SER A 7 21.56 -23.50 -22.34
CA SER A 7 22.35 -24.48 -21.59
C SER A 7 22.20 -24.33 -20.06
N GLY A 8 21.22 -23.55 -19.59
CA GLY A 8 21.19 -23.02 -18.22
C GLY A 8 19.88 -23.10 -17.45
N ARG A 9 18.72 -23.36 -18.08
CA ARG A 9 17.49 -23.63 -17.34
C ARG A 9 17.64 -24.97 -16.63
N ASP A 10 17.52 -24.93 -15.31
CA ASP A 10 17.19 -26.11 -14.52
C ASP A 10 16.01 -26.82 -15.23
N PRO A 11 16.24 -28.00 -15.84
CA PRO A 11 15.22 -28.66 -16.65
C PRO A 11 13.98 -29.02 -15.82
N ASP A 12 14.11 -29.03 -14.49
CA ASP A 12 13.05 -29.32 -13.53
C ASP A 12 12.35 -28.05 -13.00
N LEU A 13 12.86 -26.83 -13.27
CA LEU A 13 12.28 -25.59 -12.72
C LEU A 13 10.80 -25.44 -13.10
N ASN A 14 10.45 -25.72 -14.36
CA ASN A 14 9.06 -25.64 -14.81
C ASN A 14 8.15 -26.65 -14.10
N ALA A 15 8.62 -27.88 -13.91
CA ALA A 15 7.86 -28.91 -13.19
C ALA A 15 7.68 -28.55 -11.72
N ARG A 16 8.71 -27.99 -11.06
CA ARG A 16 8.64 -27.48 -9.68
C ARG A 16 7.68 -26.31 -9.54
N LEU A 17 7.67 -25.38 -10.50
CA LEU A 17 6.72 -24.27 -10.55
C LEU A 17 5.28 -24.75 -10.77
N ASP A 18 5.06 -25.73 -11.65
CA ASP A 18 3.74 -26.34 -11.88
C ASP A 18 3.22 -27.06 -10.62
N ALA A 19 4.09 -27.80 -9.93
CA ALA A 19 3.76 -28.47 -8.68
C ALA A 19 3.42 -27.46 -7.57
N LEU A 20 4.20 -26.37 -7.45
CA LEU A 20 3.91 -25.29 -6.50
C LEU A 20 2.56 -24.65 -6.80
N GLU A 21 2.28 -24.31 -8.06
CA GLU A 21 1.02 -23.69 -8.45
C GLU A 21 -0.18 -24.61 -8.18
N ALA A 22 -0.06 -25.92 -8.45
CA ALA A 22 -1.11 -26.88 -8.12
C ALA A 22 -1.39 -26.95 -6.61
N SER A 23 -0.34 -26.94 -5.78
CA SER A 23 -0.47 -26.89 -4.31
C SER A 23 -1.16 -25.61 -3.85
N GLN A 24 -0.72 -24.45 -4.35
CA GLN A 24 -1.27 -23.15 -3.97
C GLN A 24 -2.74 -22.99 -4.42
N ARG A 25 -3.12 -23.52 -5.58
CA ARG A 25 -4.54 -23.56 -6.02
C ARG A 25 -5.41 -24.44 -5.12
N ALA A 26 -4.87 -25.52 -4.56
CA ALA A 26 -5.61 -26.37 -3.61
C ALA A 26 -5.81 -25.67 -2.25
N GLU A 27 -4.88 -24.80 -1.85
CA GLU A 27 -4.96 -23.97 -0.63
C GLU A 27 -5.83 -22.71 -0.81
N ALA A 28 -5.96 -22.21 -2.05
CA ALA A 28 -6.71 -21.00 -2.33
C ALA A 28 -8.20 -21.14 -1.94
N PRO A 29 -8.82 -20.08 -1.40
CA PRO A 29 -10.24 -20.08 -1.10
C PRO A 29 -11.06 -20.39 -2.36
N ARG A 30 -12.11 -21.20 -2.22
CA ARG A 30 -13.03 -21.46 -3.33
C ARG A 30 -13.64 -20.14 -3.81
N PRO A 31 -13.66 -19.86 -5.12
CA PRO A 31 -14.28 -18.64 -5.64
C PRO A 31 -15.70 -18.48 -5.09
N ARG A 32 -16.02 -17.25 -4.64
CA ARG A 32 -17.33 -16.90 -4.09
C ARG A 32 -17.67 -17.59 -2.76
N ALA A 33 -16.70 -18.08 -1.99
CA ALA A 33 -16.96 -18.57 -0.64
C ALA A 33 -17.61 -17.49 0.24
N LEU A 34 -18.48 -17.90 1.18
CA LEU A 34 -19.02 -16.98 2.19
C LEU A 34 -17.98 -16.84 3.31
N PHE A 35 -17.49 -15.62 3.51
CA PHE A 35 -16.65 -15.29 4.67
C PHE A 35 -17.52 -14.69 5.76
N GLU A 36 -17.59 -15.38 6.89
CA GLU A 36 -18.12 -14.80 8.11
C GLU A 36 -17.00 -13.97 8.76
N ARG A 37 -17.19 -12.65 8.80
CA ARG A 37 -16.20 -11.73 9.38
C ARG A 37 -16.38 -11.64 10.89
N GLU A 38 -15.27 -11.60 11.63
CA GLU A 38 -15.31 -11.45 13.08
C GLU A 38 -15.39 -9.97 13.45
N THR A 39 -16.61 -9.48 13.74
CA THR A 39 -16.86 -8.07 14.04
C THR A 39 -17.32 -7.82 15.47
N ARG A 40 -17.30 -8.84 16.34
CA ARG A 40 -17.99 -8.76 17.63
C ARG A 40 -17.19 -9.15 18.86
N ARG A 41 -16.18 -10.00 18.76
CA ARG A 41 -15.41 -10.39 19.93
C ARG A 41 -13.98 -10.73 19.57
N VAL A 42 -13.11 -10.46 20.52
CA VAL A 42 -11.78 -11.05 20.59
C VAL A 42 -11.93 -12.57 20.74
N ARG A 43 -10.97 -13.30 20.18
CA ARG A 43 -10.83 -14.74 20.37
C ARG A 43 -9.36 -15.05 20.51
N ILE A 44 -9.04 -15.93 21.43
CA ILE A 44 -7.66 -16.33 21.66
C ILE A 44 -7.65 -17.84 21.75
N PRO A 45 -6.88 -18.54 20.90
CA PRO A 45 -6.85 -19.99 20.91
C PRO A 45 -6.40 -20.53 22.26
N PRO A 46 -6.94 -21.68 22.72
CA PRO A 46 -6.42 -22.39 23.88
C PRO A 46 -4.91 -22.64 23.73
N GLY A 47 -4.13 -22.28 24.75
CA GLY A 47 -2.66 -22.39 24.70
C GLY A 47 -1.96 -21.38 23.78
N GLY A 48 -2.70 -20.55 23.03
CA GLY A 48 -2.14 -19.58 22.08
C GLY A 48 -1.59 -20.21 20.79
N GLU A 49 -1.85 -21.49 20.55
CA GLU A 49 -1.36 -22.22 19.37
C GLU A 49 -2.05 -21.76 18.08
N LEU A 50 -1.25 -21.57 17.03
CA LEU A 50 -1.68 -21.17 15.69
C LEU A 50 -1.01 -22.09 14.64
N PRO A 51 -1.42 -23.36 14.53
CA PRO A 51 -0.71 -24.36 13.74
C PRO A 51 -0.72 -24.06 12.24
N GLU A 52 -1.83 -23.55 11.70
CA GLU A 52 -1.89 -23.16 10.28
C GLU A 52 -1.01 -21.93 10.01
N SER A 53 -1.06 -20.92 10.89
CA SER A 53 -0.16 -19.77 10.80
C SER A 53 1.31 -20.19 10.89
N ALA A 54 1.66 -21.08 11.83
CA ALA A 54 3.03 -21.55 12.00
C ALA A 54 3.55 -22.27 10.76
N ALA A 55 2.76 -23.18 10.18
CA ALA A 55 3.14 -23.88 8.96
C ALA A 55 3.37 -22.93 7.76
N LEU A 56 2.51 -21.92 7.61
CA LEU A 56 2.65 -20.90 6.57
C LEU A 56 3.87 -20.00 6.80
N LEU A 57 4.15 -19.61 8.05
CA LEU A 57 5.34 -18.82 8.39
C LEU A 57 6.64 -19.60 8.13
N GLU A 58 6.69 -20.91 8.41
CA GLU A 58 7.85 -21.73 8.04
C GLU A 58 8.08 -21.75 6.53
N ARG A 59 7.01 -21.79 5.73
CA ARG A 59 7.10 -21.72 4.26
C ARG A 59 7.58 -20.35 3.79
N PHE A 60 7.02 -19.28 4.34
CA PHE A 60 7.36 -17.89 4.02
C PHE A 60 8.83 -17.56 4.30
N TYR A 61 9.36 -18.02 5.44
CA TYR A 61 10.76 -17.82 5.81
C TYR A 61 11.71 -18.91 5.28
N GLY A 62 11.16 -20.01 4.73
CA GLY A 62 11.89 -21.27 4.53
C GLY A 62 13.23 -21.12 3.81
N GLY A 63 14.28 -21.68 4.40
CA GLY A 63 15.67 -21.55 3.95
C GLY A 63 16.34 -20.22 4.36
N GLY A 64 15.69 -19.41 5.18
CA GLY A 64 16.16 -18.06 5.51
C GLY A 64 15.97 -17.08 4.34
N PHE A 65 15.12 -17.41 3.36
CA PHE A 65 14.95 -16.62 2.13
C PHE A 65 14.46 -15.19 2.43
N THR A 66 13.59 -15.03 3.42
CA THR A 66 13.17 -13.72 3.94
C THR A 66 13.43 -13.64 5.44
N VAL A 67 13.41 -12.43 6.00
CA VAL A 67 13.67 -12.23 7.44
C VAL A 67 12.48 -12.66 8.28
N ARG A 68 12.76 -13.51 9.27
CA ARG A 68 11.80 -13.95 10.27
C ARG A 68 11.36 -12.84 11.21
N GLU A 69 10.06 -12.58 11.26
CA GLU A 69 9.41 -11.67 12.19
C GLU A 69 8.84 -12.46 13.40
N LYS A 70 8.66 -11.80 14.55
CA LYS A 70 8.20 -12.44 15.80
C LYS A 70 6.68 -12.62 15.91
N LYS A 71 5.90 -12.04 14.99
CA LYS A 71 4.43 -12.06 15.09
C LYS A 71 3.91 -13.46 14.74
N PRO A 72 3.07 -14.08 15.60
CA PRO A 72 2.77 -15.51 15.48
C PRO A 72 1.66 -15.85 14.47
N MET A 73 0.97 -14.84 13.93
CA MET A 73 -0.20 -15.03 13.08
C MET A 73 0.07 -14.69 11.62
N VAL A 74 -0.50 -15.49 10.72
CA VAL A 74 -0.77 -15.11 9.35
C VAL A 74 -2.17 -14.51 9.30
N VAL A 75 -2.30 -13.31 8.74
CA VAL A 75 -3.54 -12.54 8.75
C VAL A 75 -4.43 -12.94 7.58
N ASP A 76 -5.72 -13.11 7.86
CA ASP A 76 -6.76 -13.27 6.85
C ASP A 76 -7.50 -11.92 6.65
N THR A 77 -7.11 -11.19 5.60
CA THR A 77 -7.70 -9.89 5.26
C THR A 77 -9.16 -9.99 4.78
N ARG A 78 -9.63 -11.21 4.44
CA ARG A 78 -11.01 -11.49 4.03
C ARG A 78 -11.94 -11.65 5.23
N ARG A 79 -11.43 -12.19 6.35
CA ARG A 79 -12.14 -12.36 7.64
C ARG A 79 -12.04 -11.15 8.57
N SER A 80 -11.01 -10.33 8.41
CA SER A 80 -10.79 -9.11 9.21
C SER A 80 -11.77 -7.99 8.85
N SER A 81 -12.27 -7.24 9.83
CA SER A 81 -13.27 -6.18 9.62
C SER A 81 -13.34 -5.20 10.79
N GLY A 82 -13.49 -3.91 10.48
CA GLY A 82 -13.48 -2.85 11.48
C GLY A 82 -12.17 -2.86 12.29
N PRO A 83 -12.23 -2.82 13.63
CA PRO A 83 -11.05 -2.87 14.46
C PRO A 83 -10.54 -4.30 14.71
N TYR A 84 -11.11 -5.34 14.07
CA TYR A 84 -10.75 -6.73 14.33
C TYR A 84 -9.82 -7.28 13.25
N MET A 85 -8.66 -7.77 13.68
CA MET A 85 -7.68 -8.47 12.85
C MET A 85 -7.69 -9.96 13.18
N VAL A 86 -7.84 -10.81 12.16
CA VAL A 86 -8.15 -12.24 12.32
C VAL A 86 -7.04 -13.10 11.70
N SER A 87 -6.59 -14.14 12.41
CA SER A 87 -5.65 -15.13 11.85
C SER A 87 -6.34 -16.14 10.93
N VAL A 88 -5.57 -16.77 10.04
CA VAL A 88 -6.04 -17.79 9.10
C VAL A 88 -6.53 -19.08 9.77
N ASP A 89 -6.10 -19.34 11.00
CA ASP A 89 -6.34 -20.58 11.73
C ASP A 89 -7.85 -20.90 11.90
N ALA A 90 -8.16 -22.20 11.95
CA ALA A 90 -9.53 -22.68 12.09
C ALA A 90 -10.15 -22.22 13.42
N ARG A 91 -9.35 -22.20 14.49
CA ARG A 91 -9.62 -21.48 15.73
C ARG A 91 -8.77 -20.20 15.70
N PRO A 92 -9.31 -19.07 15.24
CA PRO A 92 -8.49 -17.90 14.97
C PRO A 92 -8.06 -17.19 16.25
N LEU A 93 -6.89 -16.56 16.20
CA LEU A 93 -6.61 -15.39 17.01
C LEU A 93 -7.33 -14.19 16.39
N THR A 94 -8.16 -13.50 17.18
CA THR A 94 -8.85 -12.28 16.78
C THR A 94 -8.43 -11.17 17.73
N LEU A 95 -7.73 -10.16 17.20
CA LEU A 95 -7.17 -9.04 17.95
C LEU A 95 -7.95 -7.75 17.67
N LEU A 96 -8.07 -6.91 18.69
CA LEU A 96 -8.43 -5.50 18.52
C LEU A 96 -7.19 -4.72 18.01
N ASP A 97 -7.20 -4.32 16.75
CA ASP A 97 -6.15 -3.49 16.14
C ASP A 97 -6.30 -2.02 16.51
N ALA A 98 -5.80 -1.66 17.70
CA ALA A 98 -5.71 -0.28 18.15
C ALA A 98 -4.44 0.42 17.63
N CYS A 99 -3.82 -0.08 16.55
CA CYS A 99 -2.74 0.56 15.83
C CYS A 99 -3.15 1.05 14.44
N SER A 100 -4.32 0.61 13.93
CA SER A 100 -4.77 0.81 12.55
C SER A 100 -3.65 0.60 11.53
N GLN A 101 -2.91 -0.51 11.68
CA GLN A 101 -1.74 -0.85 10.85
C GLN A 101 -0.71 0.30 10.76
N ILE A 102 -0.33 0.89 11.91
CA ILE A 102 0.55 2.07 12.04
C ILE A 102 -0.09 3.32 11.41
N ALA A 103 -1.31 3.63 11.85
CA ALA A 103 -2.09 4.79 11.45
C ALA A 103 -2.36 4.90 9.93
N THR A 104 -2.54 3.76 9.25
CA THR A 104 -2.75 3.70 7.78
C THR A 104 -4.21 3.54 7.38
N GLN A 105 -5.12 3.30 8.33
CA GLN A 105 -6.54 3.03 8.05
C GLN A 105 -7.47 4.02 8.76
N THR A 106 -8.36 4.68 8.02
CA THR A 106 -9.40 5.58 8.57
C THR A 106 -10.62 4.83 9.12
N HIS A 107 -10.91 3.63 8.60
CA HIS A 107 -12.06 2.80 9.00
C HIS A 107 -11.69 1.44 9.61
N GLY A 108 -10.39 1.13 9.68
CA GLY A 108 -9.93 -0.22 9.99
C GLY A 108 -10.03 -1.15 8.78
N PHE A 109 -10.12 -2.45 9.04
CA PHE A 109 -10.26 -3.48 8.00
C PHE A 109 -11.62 -3.41 7.31
N TYR A 110 -11.66 -3.82 6.03
CA TYR A 110 -12.88 -3.89 5.23
C TYR A 110 -13.64 -2.55 5.14
N HIS A 111 -12.92 -1.51 4.70
CA HIS A 111 -13.43 -0.14 4.63
C HIS A 111 -14.72 -0.02 3.79
N PRO A 112 -15.86 0.44 4.35
CA PRO A 112 -17.15 0.45 3.66
C PRO A 112 -17.17 1.24 2.34
N GLY A 113 -16.52 2.41 2.30
CA GLY A 113 -16.35 3.19 1.07
C GLY A 113 -15.59 2.46 -0.04
N ILE A 114 -14.51 1.75 0.29
CA ILE A 114 -13.72 0.97 -0.69
C ILE A 114 -14.54 -0.21 -1.20
N VAL A 115 -15.25 -0.89 -0.30
CA VAL A 115 -16.15 -2.00 -0.66
C VAL A 115 -17.24 -1.51 -1.61
N LYS A 116 -17.92 -0.39 -1.27
CA LYS A 116 -18.91 0.22 -2.16
C LYS A 116 -18.30 0.48 -3.55
N ALA A 117 -17.17 1.19 -3.61
CA ALA A 117 -16.49 1.54 -4.84
C ALA A 117 -16.11 0.30 -5.68
N LEU A 118 -15.65 -0.77 -5.04
CA LEU A 118 -15.31 -2.03 -5.70
C LEU A 118 -16.55 -2.68 -6.33
N TYR A 119 -17.67 -2.76 -5.61
CA TYR A 119 -18.90 -3.36 -6.11
C TYR A 119 -19.67 -2.49 -7.11
N THR A 120 -19.40 -1.19 -7.15
CA THR A 120 -19.94 -0.26 -8.15
C THR A 120 -18.99 -0.02 -9.32
N GLY A 121 -17.91 -0.80 -9.44
CA GLY A 121 -17.03 -0.78 -10.62
C GLY A 121 -15.94 0.29 -10.65
N ARG A 122 -15.76 1.12 -9.61
CA ARG A 122 -14.71 2.16 -9.60
C ARG A 122 -13.28 1.60 -9.65
N PHE A 123 -13.10 0.33 -9.29
CA PHE A 123 -11.82 -0.37 -9.31
C PHE A 123 -11.58 -1.19 -10.59
N GLU A 124 -12.47 -1.12 -11.58
CA GLU A 124 -12.48 -2.05 -12.71
C GLU A 124 -11.14 -2.15 -13.45
N HIS A 125 -10.57 -1.05 -13.91
CA HIS A 125 -9.29 -1.08 -14.63
C HIS A 125 -8.07 -1.24 -13.70
N CYS A 126 -8.11 -0.74 -12.47
CA CYS A 126 -6.90 -0.53 -11.66
C CYS A 126 -6.45 -1.71 -10.80
N LEU A 127 -7.25 -2.79 -10.67
CA LEU A 127 -6.87 -3.97 -9.89
C LEU A 127 -5.83 -4.85 -10.60
N TRP A 128 -5.79 -4.80 -11.93
CA TRP A 128 -4.96 -5.67 -12.77
C TRP A 128 -4.10 -4.89 -13.76
N SER A 129 -4.53 -3.71 -14.18
CA SER A 129 -3.73 -2.77 -14.96
C SER A 129 -3.27 -1.63 -14.07
N ASN A 130 -2.04 -1.17 -14.31
CA ASN A 130 -1.52 0.06 -13.74
C ASN A 130 -0.84 0.83 -14.87
N PRO A 131 -1.56 1.73 -15.57
CA PRO A 131 -0.97 2.50 -16.66
C PRO A 131 0.18 3.35 -16.14
N ASP A 132 1.10 3.72 -17.02
CA ASP A 132 2.15 4.68 -16.69
C ASP A 132 1.53 6.07 -16.46
N THR A 133 1.34 6.45 -15.21
CA THR A 133 0.73 7.73 -14.83
C THR A 133 1.60 8.95 -15.16
N THR A 134 2.81 8.76 -15.69
CA THR A 134 3.66 9.84 -16.22
C THR A 134 3.32 10.20 -17.67
N VAL A 135 2.61 9.31 -18.38
CA VAL A 135 2.19 9.48 -19.79
C VAL A 135 0.65 9.54 -19.90
N HIS A 136 -0.05 8.78 -19.07
CA HIS A 136 -1.51 8.69 -19.10
C HIS A 136 -2.19 9.67 -18.13
N HIS A 137 -3.25 10.30 -18.62
CA HIS A 137 -4.23 10.93 -17.73
C HIS A 137 -5.05 9.86 -16.99
N VAL A 138 -5.02 9.89 -15.66
CA VAL A 138 -5.75 8.95 -14.80
C VAL A 138 -6.82 9.69 -14.01
N PRO A 139 -8.13 9.49 -14.31
CA PRO A 139 -9.22 10.19 -13.65
C PRO A 139 -9.25 10.05 -12.13
N GLU A 140 -8.87 8.89 -11.59
CA GLU A 140 -8.81 8.67 -10.14
C GLU A 140 -7.76 9.56 -9.45
N LEU A 141 -6.64 9.81 -10.14
CA LEU A 141 -5.57 10.64 -9.63
C LEU A 141 -5.95 12.12 -9.68
N ALA A 142 -6.52 12.57 -10.80
CA ALA A 142 -7.04 13.93 -10.96
C ALA A 142 -8.14 14.26 -9.92
N ALA A 143 -9.07 13.33 -9.69
CA ALA A 143 -10.09 13.50 -8.64
C ALA A 143 -9.49 13.54 -7.23
N TYR A 144 -8.38 12.82 -7.00
CA TYR A 144 -7.69 12.86 -5.72
C TYR A 144 -6.96 14.18 -5.50
N GLU A 145 -6.28 14.66 -6.53
CA GLU A 145 -5.66 15.99 -6.58
C GLU A 145 -6.67 17.10 -6.29
N GLU A 146 -7.79 17.17 -7.04
CA GLU A 146 -8.85 18.17 -6.81
C GLU A 146 -9.43 18.10 -5.39
N ALA A 147 -9.56 16.88 -4.82
CA ALA A 147 -10.02 16.71 -3.45
C ALA A 147 -9.01 17.23 -2.41
N LEU A 148 -7.71 17.05 -2.67
CA LEU A 148 -6.64 17.54 -1.82
C LEU A 148 -6.47 19.06 -1.93
N GLU A 149 -6.52 19.63 -3.12
CA GLU A 149 -6.46 21.09 -3.35
C GLU A 149 -7.54 21.84 -2.57
N ARG A 150 -8.77 21.31 -2.55
CA ARG A 150 -9.88 21.89 -1.77
C ARG A 150 -9.66 21.89 -0.26
N LEU A 151 -8.80 21.00 0.24
CA LEU A 151 -8.48 20.87 1.66
C LEU A 151 -7.15 21.53 2.04
N ALA A 152 -6.28 21.77 1.06
CA ALA A 152 -4.94 22.29 1.26
C ALA A 152 -4.98 23.69 1.91
N PRO A 153 -3.99 24.03 2.75
CA PRO A 153 -3.75 25.42 3.13
C PRO A 153 -3.65 26.31 1.88
N PRO A 154 -4.22 27.54 1.87
CA PRO A 154 -4.30 28.37 0.66
C PRO A 154 -2.99 28.78 -0.01
N ALA A 155 -1.83 28.50 0.60
CA ALA A 155 -0.52 28.79 0.04
C ALA A 155 0.13 27.56 -0.64
N LEU A 156 -0.55 26.41 -0.64
CA LEU A 156 -0.09 25.16 -1.23
C LEU A 156 -0.94 24.84 -2.48
N ASP A 157 -0.56 25.41 -3.60
CA ASP A 157 -1.33 25.37 -4.86
C ASP A 157 -0.98 24.17 -5.77
N HIS A 158 -0.05 23.32 -5.35
CA HIS A 158 0.40 22.18 -6.14
C HIS A 158 0.31 20.87 -5.35
N VAL A 159 -0.23 19.84 -5.99
CA VAL A 159 -0.26 18.46 -5.48
C VAL A 159 0.65 17.60 -6.33
N SER A 160 1.47 16.78 -5.68
CA SER A 160 2.23 15.73 -6.36
C SER A 160 2.20 14.46 -5.55
N PHE A 161 2.40 13.35 -6.24
CA PHE A 161 2.35 12.02 -5.66
C PHE A 161 3.68 11.29 -5.83
N VAL A 162 3.91 10.29 -4.99
CA VAL A 162 4.98 9.29 -5.12
C VAL A 162 4.43 7.91 -4.87
N CYS A 163 5.09 6.90 -5.43
CA CYS A 163 4.59 5.52 -5.42
C CYS A 163 4.27 5.05 -4.00
N ALA A 164 5.19 5.21 -3.02
CA ALA A 164 4.91 4.71 -1.69
C ALA A 164 5.57 5.47 -0.52
N GLY A 165 4.84 5.49 0.60
CA GLY A 165 5.40 5.79 1.92
C GLY A 165 5.61 7.28 2.22
N GLY A 166 5.88 7.55 3.50
CA GLY A 166 6.18 8.90 3.97
C GLY A 166 7.62 9.34 3.70
N ALA A 167 8.56 8.38 3.64
CA ALA A 167 9.96 8.68 3.35
C ALA A 167 10.12 9.29 1.95
N GLU A 168 9.51 8.69 0.92
CA GLU A 168 9.56 9.26 -0.44
C GLU A 168 8.84 10.61 -0.56
N ALA A 169 7.70 10.78 0.13
CA ALA A 169 7.00 12.06 0.16
C ALA A 169 7.90 13.15 0.76
N ASN A 170 8.61 12.83 1.86
CA ASN A 170 9.57 13.73 2.47
C ASN A 170 10.83 13.94 1.61
N GLU A 171 11.36 12.92 0.92
CA GLU A 171 12.47 13.09 -0.05
C GLU A 171 12.11 14.04 -1.18
N LYS A 172 10.89 13.89 -1.73
CA LYS A 172 10.35 14.80 -2.75
C LYS A 172 10.17 16.21 -2.20
N ALA A 173 9.58 16.36 -1.02
CA ALA A 173 9.44 17.66 -0.37
C ALA A 173 10.80 18.33 -0.13
N LEU A 174 11.79 17.58 0.34
CA LEU A 174 13.14 18.09 0.57
C LEU A 174 13.85 18.46 -0.74
N ARG A 175 13.61 17.74 -1.85
CA ARG A 175 14.08 18.11 -3.18
C ARG A 175 13.49 19.47 -3.59
N ILE A 176 12.17 19.60 -3.56
CA ILE A 176 11.47 20.85 -3.95
C ILE A 176 11.96 22.00 -3.05
N ALA A 177 12.04 21.79 -1.74
CA ALA A 177 12.58 22.78 -0.81
C ALA A 177 14.02 23.20 -1.17
N ARG A 178 14.90 22.27 -1.56
CA ARG A 178 16.27 22.60 -1.95
C ARG A 178 16.33 23.48 -3.20
N LEU A 179 15.47 23.25 -4.19
CA LEU A 179 15.38 24.08 -5.41
C LEU A 179 14.95 25.52 -5.11
N HIS A 180 14.21 25.74 -4.03
CA HIS A 180 13.72 27.06 -3.61
C HIS A 180 14.44 27.63 -2.38
N ALA A 181 15.51 26.98 -1.93
CA ALA A 181 16.33 27.48 -0.84
C ALA A 181 17.14 28.72 -1.26
N PRO A 182 17.61 29.56 -0.32
CA PRO A 182 18.46 30.69 -0.65
C PRO A 182 19.74 30.23 -1.35
N PRO A 183 20.31 31.03 -2.26
CA PRO A 183 21.55 30.67 -2.94
C PRO A 183 22.66 30.37 -1.91
N PRO A 184 23.58 29.45 -2.24
CA PRO A 184 24.71 29.12 -1.38
C PRO A 184 25.61 30.36 -1.21
N VAL A 185 26.00 30.64 0.04
CA VAL A 185 26.88 31.79 0.35
C VAL A 185 28.33 31.34 0.56
N ASN A 186 28.58 30.05 0.87
CA ASN A 186 29.91 29.46 1.09
C ASN A 186 29.87 27.93 0.86
N GLY A 187 29.64 27.51 -0.39
CA GLY A 187 29.48 26.09 -0.74
C GLY A 187 28.04 25.58 -0.66
N PRO A 188 27.78 24.36 -1.13
CA PRO A 188 26.42 23.83 -1.30
C PRO A 188 25.71 23.60 0.04
N ARG A 189 24.42 23.96 0.09
CA ARG A 189 23.53 23.61 1.22
C ARG A 189 23.13 22.14 1.08
N ARG A 190 23.66 21.30 1.98
CA ARG A 190 23.47 19.84 1.93
C ARG A 190 22.68 19.30 3.12
N ARG A 191 22.40 20.14 4.12
CA ARG A 191 21.80 19.71 5.39
C ARG A 191 20.39 20.24 5.56
N VAL A 192 19.61 19.53 6.36
CA VAL A 192 18.30 19.97 6.84
C VAL A 192 18.38 20.27 8.33
N LEU A 193 17.58 21.22 8.80
CA LEU A 193 17.31 21.37 10.22
C LEU A 193 16.11 20.48 10.58
N ALA A 194 16.31 19.57 11.52
CA ALA A 194 15.30 18.66 12.04
C ALA A 194 15.25 18.74 13.57
N PHE A 195 14.29 18.03 14.19
CA PHE A 195 14.06 18.11 15.63
C PHE A 195 14.40 16.81 16.35
N ARG A 196 14.93 16.92 17.56
CA ARG A 196 15.09 15.76 18.45
C ARG A 196 13.75 15.07 18.64
N ASP A 197 13.77 13.75 18.72
CA ASP A 197 12.59 12.86 18.79
C ASP A 197 11.74 12.80 17.50
N GLY A 198 12.13 13.52 16.44
CA GLY A 198 11.48 13.46 15.14
C GLY A 198 11.78 12.19 14.33
N PHE A 199 10.85 11.80 13.47
CA PHE A 199 10.96 10.66 12.55
C PHE A 199 10.36 11.00 11.19
N HIS A 200 11.22 11.07 10.16
CA HIS A 200 10.83 11.51 8.82
C HIS A 200 10.95 10.42 7.76
N GLY A 201 11.45 9.23 8.11
CA GLY A 201 11.57 8.12 7.18
C GLY A 201 12.86 7.33 7.33
N ARG A 202 13.11 6.45 6.37
CA ARG A 202 14.27 5.52 6.37
C ARG A 202 14.98 5.44 5.02
N THR A 203 14.64 6.29 4.05
CA THR A 203 15.51 6.59 2.89
C THR A 203 16.66 7.48 3.37
N LEU A 204 17.79 7.53 2.68
CA LEU A 204 19.03 8.09 3.23
C LEU A 204 18.89 9.55 3.70
N ALA A 205 18.22 10.44 2.96
CA ALA A 205 18.07 11.82 3.39
C ALA A 205 17.04 11.97 4.53
N THR A 206 15.94 11.22 4.48
CA THR A 206 14.92 11.25 5.57
C THR A 206 15.37 10.52 6.84
N LEU A 207 16.24 9.52 6.70
CA LEU A 207 16.92 8.86 7.80
C LEU A 207 17.93 9.79 8.44
N ALA A 208 18.68 10.57 7.63
CA ALA A 208 19.56 11.61 8.14
C ALA A 208 18.78 12.67 8.96
N ALA A 209 17.54 12.98 8.56
CA ALA A 209 16.62 13.86 9.29
C ALA A 209 15.94 13.21 10.51
N THR A 210 16.02 11.89 10.67
CA THR A 210 15.40 11.15 11.79
C THR A 210 16.31 11.16 13.02
N TRP A 211 15.76 11.42 14.21
CA TRP A 211 16.57 11.64 15.41
C TRP A 211 17.32 10.41 15.92
N ASN A 212 16.66 9.24 15.94
CA ASN A 212 17.17 8.05 16.62
C ASN A 212 18.57 7.64 16.08
N PRO A 213 19.64 7.76 16.90
CA PRO A 213 21.01 7.56 16.44
C PRO A 213 21.31 6.08 16.13
N GLU A 214 20.70 5.12 16.82
CA GLU A 214 20.87 3.69 16.51
C GLU A 214 20.37 3.36 15.09
N LYS A 215 19.30 4.04 14.65
CA LYS A 215 18.76 3.89 13.30
C LYS A 215 19.56 4.68 12.27
N ARG A 216 20.05 5.87 12.62
CA ARG A 216 20.66 6.83 11.68
C ARG A 216 22.17 6.67 11.53
N ALA A 217 22.93 6.64 12.63
CA ALA A 217 24.38 6.79 12.65
C ALA A 217 25.14 5.79 11.74
N PRO A 218 24.73 4.52 11.61
CA PRO A 218 25.41 3.59 10.68
C PRO A 218 25.35 4.02 9.21
N PHE A 219 24.39 4.88 8.85
CA PHE A 219 24.07 5.26 7.48
C PHE A 219 24.35 6.72 7.16
N GLU A 220 25.03 7.44 8.07
CA GLU A 220 25.44 8.82 7.82
C GLU A 220 26.52 8.89 6.73
N PHE A 221 26.34 9.85 5.83
CA PHE A 221 27.32 10.26 4.83
C PHE A 221 27.92 11.59 5.26
N ALA A 222 29.24 11.67 5.23
CA ALA A 222 29.98 12.85 5.68
C ALA A 222 29.53 14.09 4.91
N GLY A 223 29.06 15.12 5.62
CA GLY A 223 28.61 16.38 5.02
C GLY A 223 27.10 16.46 4.73
N TYR A 224 26.37 15.36 4.89
CA TYR A 224 24.93 15.25 4.60
C TYR A 224 24.07 15.05 5.85
N GLU A 225 24.68 15.06 7.04
CA GLU A 225 23.97 14.84 8.29
C GLU A 225 23.03 16.03 8.62
N ALA A 226 21.85 15.75 9.18
CA ALA A 226 20.96 16.81 9.61
C ALA A 226 21.50 17.58 10.83
N VAL A 227 21.03 18.81 10.98
CA VAL A 227 21.27 19.64 12.17
C VAL A 227 20.06 19.50 13.09
N PHE A 228 20.25 18.98 14.30
CA PHE A 228 19.16 18.73 15.23
C PHE A 228 19.01 19.84 16.27
N SER A 229 17.78 20.32 16.45
CA SER A 229 17.39 21.22 17.53
C SER A 229 16.40 20.54 18.48
N ARG A 230 16.35 20.95 19.76
CA ARG A 230 15.10 20.77 20.53
C ARG A 230 14.00 21.64 19.94
N ALA A 231 12.74 21.33 20.25
CA ALA A 231 11.59 22.16 19.92
C ALA A 231 11.53 23.44 20.78
N GLU A 232 12.62 24.22 20.76
CA GLU A 232 12.80 25.48 21.48
C GLU A 232 13.33 26.55 20.52
N LEU A 233 12.60 27.65 20.37
CA LEU A 233 12.91 28.69 19.38
C LEU A 233 14.32 29.27 19.53
N GLY A 234 14.77 29.49 20.76
CA GLY A 234 16.11 30.03 21.00
C GLY A 234 17.24 29.09 20.58
N GLU A 235 17.03 27.77 20.62
CA GLU A 235 18.01 26.80 20.10
C GLU A 235 18.03 26.81 18.57
N VAL A 236 16.84 26.85 17.94
CA VAL A 236 16.72 26.96 16.47
C VAL A 236 17.41 28.21 15.96
N GLU A 237 17.16 29.37 16.58
CA GLU A 237 17.76 30.64 16.18
C GLU A 237 19.29 30.60 16.26
N ARG A 238 19.85 30.12 17.39
CA ARG A 238 21.31 29.95 17.54
C ARG A 238 21.92 29.02 16.49
N LEU A 239 21.24 27.92 16.16
CA LEU A 239 21.71 26.98 15.13
C LEU A 239 21.67 27.60 13.73
N LEU A 240 20.63 28.38 13.41
CA LEU A 240 20.55 29.08 12.14
C LEU A 240 21.60 30.21 12.02
N ASP A 241 21.95 30.87 13.12
CA ASP A 241 23.05 31.84 13.11
C ASP A 241 24.41 31.17 12.88
N ALA A 242 24.67 30.04 13.55
CA ALA A 242 25.95 29.35 13.44
C ALA A 242 26.12 28.57 12.13
N ARG A 243 25.06 27.88 11.70
CA ARG A 243 25.10 26.85 10.64
C ARG A 243 24.06 27.05 9.54
N GLY A 244 23.36 28.18 9.54
CA GLY A 244 22.32 28.48 8.55
C GLY A 244 22.81 28.49 7.10
N HIS A 245 24.12 28.61 6.85
CA HIS A 245 24.71 28.54 5.51
C HIS A 245 24.80 27.10 4.96
N GLU A 246 24.70 26.07 5.80
CA GLU A 246 24.72 24.66 5.40
C GLU A 246 23.30 24.10 5.15
N ILE A 247 22.28 24.80 5.66
CA ILE A 247 20.89 24.32 5.77
C ILE A 247 20.06 24.78 4.57
N TYR A 248 19.37 23.87 3.89
CA TYR A 248 18.45 24.22 2.79
C TYR A 248 16.96 24.18 3.17
N ALA A 249 16.59 23.49 4.26
CA ALA A 249 15.19 23.37 4.70
C ALA A 249 15.08 23.12 6.21
N ILE A 250 13.92 23.44 6.76
CA ILE A 250 13.48 23.01 8.10
C ILE A 250 12.37 21.97 7.93
N VAL A 251 12.48 20.81 8.60
CA VAL A 251 11.44 19.78 8.60
C VAL A 251 10.91 19.53 10.02
N VAL A 252 9.59 19.45 10.18
CA VAL A 252 8.94 19.31 11.50
C VAL A 252 7.65 18.49 11.42
N GLU A 253 7.42 17.60 12.39
CA GLU A 253 6.11 16.99 12.63
C GLU A 253 5.29 17.88 13.60
N PRO A 254 3.98 18.11 13.38
CA PRO A 254 3.17 18.82 14.37
C PRO A 254 2.94 17.99 15.65
N MET A 255 2.99 16.66 15.53
CA MET A 255 3.08 15.71 16.63
C MET A 255 4.18 14.71 16.31
N GLN A 256 5.23 14.66 17.12
CA GLN A 256 6.34 13.74 16.93
C GLN A 256 5.91 12.34 17.36
N ALA A 257 5.56 11.51 16.39
CA ALA A 257 4.80 10.30 16.66
C ALA A 257 5.71 9.16 17.16
N GLU A 258 6.76 8.81 16.42
CA GLU A 258 7.69 7.75 16.85
C GLU A 258 8.49 8.14 18.10
N GLY A 259 8.70 9.45 18.32
CA GLY A 259 9.39 10.02 19.47
C GLY A 259 8.67 9.86 20.81
N GLY A 260 7.42 9.38 20.81
CA GLY A 260 6.61 9.23 22.02
C GLY A 260 5.32 10.02 21.99
N ASP A 261 4.72 10.26 20.81
CA ASP A 261 3.50 11.06 20.67
C ASP A 261 3.64 12.44 21.34
N VAL A 262 4.69 13.20 21.02
CA VAL A 262 4.96 14.53 21.60
C VAL A 262 4.21 15.60 20.81
N TYR A 263 3.26 16.28 21.45
CA TYR A 263 2.39 17.26 20.79
C TYR A 263 3.08 18.63 20.82
N LEU A 264 3.52 19.13 19.67
CA LEU A 264 4.21 20.42 19.64
C LEU A 264 3.24 21.57 19.92
N ARG A 265 3.69 22.52 20.74
CA ARG A 265 2.89 23.68 21.12
C ARG A 265 2.73 24.63 19.95
N ARG A 266 1.54 25.22 19.84
CA ARG A 266 1.21 26.23 18.82
C ARG A 266 2.21 27.39 18.80
N GLU A 267 2.62 27.88 19.96
CA GLU A 267 3.51 29.04 20.10
C GLU A 267 4.89 28.76 19.49
N PHE A 268 5.40 27.53 19.68
CA PHE A 268 6.66 27.11 19.08
C PHE A 268 6.55 27.08 17.56
N LEU A 269 5.52 26.43 17.02
CA LEU A 269 5.33 26.30 15.58
C LEU A 269 5.08 27.65 14.90
N LEU A 270 4.32 28.54 15.53
CA LEU A 270 4.15 29.93 15.05
C LEU A 270 5.48 30.69 15.01
N GLY A 271 6.31 30.54 16.05
CA GLY A 271 7.64 31.13 16.05
C GLY A 271 8.55 30.54 14.97
N LEU A 272 8.42 29.23 14.70
CA LEU A 272 9.17 28.54 13.66
C LEU A 272 8.80 29.06 12.27
N CYS A 273 7.51 29.28 11.98
CA CYS A 273 7.05 29.95 10.75
C CYS A 273 7.72 31.31 10.57
N LYS A 274 7.68 32.16 11.61
CA LYS A 274 8.29 33.50 11.56
C LYS A 274 9.78 33.44 11.28
N LEU A 275 10.49 32.53 11.94
CA LEU A 275 11.94 32.37 11.78
C LEU A 275 12.31 31.82 10.39
N ALA A 276 11.58 30.80 9.91
CA ALA A 276 11.75 30.24 8.57
C ALA A 276 11.60 31.33 7.49
N ARG A 277 10.53 32.14 7.58
CA ARG A 277 10.27 33.28 6.67
C ARG A 277 11.37 34.32 6.74
N ALA A 278 11.80 34.72 7.95
CA ALA A 278 12.87 35.71 8.14
C ALA A 278 14.21 35.25 7.54
N ARG A 279 14.48 33.95 7.55
CA ARG A 279 15.70 33.35 6.97
C ARG A 279 15.54 32.89 5.53
N LYS A 280 14.33 33.05 4.94
CA LYS A 280 13.96 32.54 3.62
C LYS A 280 14.23 31.03 3.46
N LEU A 281 14.12 30.26 4.55
CA LEU A 281 14.27 28.82 4.53
C LEU A 281 12.91 28.16 4.36
N PRO A 282 12.73 27.26 3.38
CA PRO A 282 11.52 26.47 3.26
C PRO A 282 11.19 25.67 4.53
N LEU A 283 9.93 25.72 4.94
CA LEU A 283 9.36 24.94 6.03
C LEU A 283 8.56 23.76 5.48
N VAL A 284 9.05 22.56 5.73
CA VAL A 284 8.37 21.29 5.43
C VAL A 284 7.66 20.79 6.68
N VAL A 285 6.34 20.64 6.60
CA VAL A 285 5.53 20.05 7.67
C VAL A 285 5.23 18.60 7.31
N ASP A 286 5.75 17.68 8.12
CA ASP A 286 5.54 16.25 7.99
C ASP A 286 4.24 15.83 8.69
N GLU A 287 3.19 15.63 7.89
CA GLU A 287 1.89 15.13 8.35
C GLU A 287 1.66 13.68 7.91
N VAL A 288 2.73 12.92 7.62
CA VAL A 288 2.66 11.51 7.22
C VAL A 288 1.80 10.69 8.17
N GLN A 289 1.88 10.96 9.48
CA GLN A 289 1.11 10.25 10.50
C GLN A 289 -0.09 11.04 11.05
N THR A 290 -0.05 12.38 11.00
CA THR A 290 -1.05 13.24 11.66
C THR A 290 -2.17 13.69 10.73
N GLY A 291 -1.93 13.67 9.41
CA GLY A 291 -2.93 13.97 8.40
C GLY A 291 -4.08 12.96 8.37
N PHE A 292 -5.07 13.24 7.51
CA PHE A 292 -6.26 12.41 7.31
C PHE A 292 -7.08 12.24 8.60
N ALA A 293 -7.31 13.37 9.28
CA ALA A 293 -8.18 13.49 10.45
C ALA A 293 -7.71 12.74 11.71
N THR A 294 -6.42 12.39 11.81
CA THR A 294 -5.88 11.76 13.02
C THR A 294 -6.05 12.66 14.25
N GLY A 295 -5.85 13.97 14.10
CA GLY A 295 -6.08 14.95 15.15
C GLY A 295 -7.52 15.50 15.23
N GLY A 296 -8.48 14.97 14.48
CA GLY A 296 -9.81 15.56 14.32
C GLY A 296 -9.96 16.31 13.00
N PRO A 297 -9.44 17.55 12.85
CA PRO A 297 -9.36 18.22 11.54
C PRO A 297 -8.49 17.44 10.55
N PHE A 298 -8.74 17.61 9.24
CA PHE A 298 -8.06 16.84 8.19
C PHE A 298 -6.53 16.92 8.30
N PHE A 299 -5.98 18.13 8.47
CA PHE A 299 -4.59 18.39 8.82
C PHE A 299 -4.48 18.78 10.30
N TRP A 300 -3.47 18.24 10.98
CA TRP A 300 -3.18 18.61 12.37
C TRP A 300 -2.68 20.05 12.47
N TRP A 301 -2.00 20.55 11.45
CA TRP A 301 -1.60 21.95 11.34
C TRP A 301 -2.78 22.91 11.53
N THR A 302 -3.93 22.58 10.93
CA THR A 302 -5.18 23.34 11.07
C THR A 302 -5.76 23.24 12.48
N ARG A 303 -5.60 22.10 13.18
CA ARG A 303 -5.99 21.97 14.60
C ARG A 303 -5.28 23.00 15.48
N LEU A 304 -4.06 23.37 15.12
CA LEU A 304 -3.26 24.37 15.83
C LEU A 304 -3.66 25.82 15.46
N GLY A 305 -4.67 26.01 14.60
CA GLY A 305 -5.06 27.33 14.11
C GLY A 305 -3.94 28.00 13.32
N LEU A 306 -3.23 27.21 12.50
CA LEU A 306 -2.17 27.64 11.58
C LEU A 306 -2.55 27.26 10.13
N GLY A 307 -1.92 27.91 9.16
CA GLY A 307 -2.11 27.64 7.73
C GLY A 307 -3.30 28.35 7.08
N GLY A 308 -4.05 29.17 7.83
CA GLY A 308 -5.14 29.99 7.28
C GLY A 308 -4.66 31.23 6.52
N ASP A 309 -3.37 31.55 6.57
CA ASP A 309 -2.75 32.69 5.91
C ASP A 309 -1.30 32.38 5.48
N GLU A 310 -0.74 33.22 4.61
CA GLU A 310 0.65 33.12 4.11
C GLU A 310 1.72 33.14 5.22
N ALA A 311 1.44 33.81 6.34
CA ALA A 311 2.40 33.96 7.42
C ALA A 311 2.57 32.68 8.24
N THR A 312 1.54 31.82 8.28
CA THR A 312 1.48 30.60 9.08
C THR A 312 1.32 29.32 8.26
N ALA A 313 1.14 29.44 6.94
CA ALA A 313 1.19 28.31 6.03
C ALA A 313 2.61 27.73 5.94
N PRO A 314 2.74 26.39 5.89
CA PRO A 314 4.01 25.78 5.51
C PRO A 314 4.34 26.12 4.05
N ASP A 315 5.56 25.82 3.62
CA ASP A 315 5.90 25.86 2.20
C ASP A 315 5.59 24.55 1.51
N ILE A 316 5.72 23.45 2.26
CA ILE A 316 5.42 22.10 1.78
C ILE A 316 4.82 21.30 2.93
N LEU A 317 3.80 20.48 2.65
CA LEU A 317 3.18 19.55 3.59
C LEU A 317 3.15 18.15 2.98
N THR A 318 3.60 17.14 3.73
CA THR A 318 3.61 15.75 3.27
C THR A 318 2.58 14.90 3.98
N CYS A 319 1.97 13.94 3.27
CA CYS A 319 1.08 12.93 3.82
C CYS A 319 1.44 11.56 3.26
N ALA A 320 1.22 10.50 4.03
CA ALA A 320 1.22 9.13 3.52
C ALA A 320 0.25 8.30 4.36
N LYS A 321 0.60 7.05 4.70
CA LYS A 321 -0.19 6.18 5.59
C LYS A 321 -1.67 6.11 5.16
N LYS A 322 -2.59 6.84 5.83
CA LYS A 322 -4.01 6.95 5.46
C LYS A 322 -4.24 7.51 4.04
N ALA A 323 -3.27 8.21 3.48
CA ALA A 323 -3.28 8.64 2.08
C ALA A 323 -3.05 7.49 1.08
N CYS A 324 -2.72 6.28 1.53
CA CYS A 324 -2.42 5.08 0.73
C CYS A 324 -1.20 5.14 -0.19
N LEU A 325 -0.70 6.32 -0.52
CA LEU A 325 0.52 6.62 -1.28
C LEU A 325 1.20 7.85 -0.66
N GLY A 326 2.33 8.32 -1.18
CA GLY A 326 2.93 9.56 -0.70
C GLY A 326 2.32 10.77 -1.42
N VAL A 327 1.88 11.76 -0.65
CA VAL A 327 1.29 13.02 -1.12
C VAL A 327 2.20 14.17 -0.69
N VAL A 328 2.44 15.11 -1.59
CA VAL A 328 3.18 16.34 -1.32
C VAL A 328 2.34 17.52 -1.80
N LEU A 329 1.88 18.34 -0.86
CA LEU A 329 1.25 19.63 -1.10
C LEU A 329 2.32 20.71 -1.01
N SER A 330 2.45 21.56 -2.02
CA SER A 330 3.59 22.46 -2.14
C SER A 330 3.17 23.83 -2.68
N ARG A 331 3.86 24.87 -2.22
CA ARG A 331 3.81 26.22 -2.81
C ARG A 331 4.36 26.25 -4.24
N TRP A 332 5.25 25.31 -4.56
CA TRP A 332 5.97 25.27 -5.83
C TRP A 332 5.67 23.99 -6.60
N PRO A 333 5.65 24.04 -7.95
CA PRO A 333 5.39 22.88 -8.77
C PRO A 333 6.53 21.86 -8.61
N ASP A 334 6.17 20.58 -8.76
CA ASP A 334 7.16 19.51 -8.88
C ASP A 334 7.61 19.41 -10.34
N PRO A 335 8.91 19.56 -10.68
CA PRO A 335 9.36 19.43 -12.06
C PRO A 335 9.28 18.00 -12.62
N GLU A 336 9.07 16.98 -11.77
CA GLU A 336 9.12 15.57 -12.18
C GLU A 336 7.86 14.79 -11.74
N SER A 337 7.12 14.27 -12.71
CA SER A 337 5.98 13.37 -12.45
C SER A 337 6.46 11.98 -12.00
N ASN A 338 5.57 11.22 -11.37
CA ASN A 338 5.93 9.94 -10.76
C ASN A 338 4.89 8.86 -11.03
N GLN A 339 5.38 7.65 -11.25
CA GLN A 339 4.54 6.47 -11.37
C GLN A 339 3.93 6.14 -10.01
N VAL A 340 2.60 5.98 -9.96
CA VAL A 340 1.87 5.58 -8.76
C VAL A 340 0.96 4.39 -9.02
N HIS A 341 0.53 3.71 -7.95
CA HIS A 341 -0.51 2.69 -8.08
C HIS A 341 -1.91 3.33 -8.08
N VAL A 342 -2.62 3.23 -9.20
CA VAL A 342 -3.97 3.80 -9.36
C VAL A 342 -4.96 3.26 -8.31
N ALA A 343 -4.91 1.95 -7.98
CA ALA A 343 -5.76 1.40 -6.93
C ALA A 343 -5.47 2.03 -5.56
N SER A 344 -4.21 2.34 -5.27
CA SER A 344 -3.83 3.03 -4.02
C SER A 344 -4.27 4.50 -4.02
N ALA A 345 -4.20 5.21 -5.16
CA ALA A 345 -4.74 6.56 -5.29
C ALA A 345 -6.26 6.58 -5.03
N LEU A 346 -7.00 5.65 -5.63
CA LEU A 346 -8.44 5.54 -5.41
C LEU A 346 -8.78 5.19 -3.96
N ARG A 347 -8.02 4.29 -3.31
CA ARG A 347 -8.18 4.04 -1.86
C ARG A 347 -7.90 5.31 -1.05
N GLY A 348 -6.86 6.07 -1.39
CA GLY A 348 -6.50 7.33 -0.75
C GLY A 348 -7.61 8.38 -0.84
N LEU A 349 -8.19 8.55 -2.04
CA LEU A 349 -9.35 9.42 -2.27
C LEU A 349 -10.55 9.00 -1.41
N ILE A 350 -10.89 7.71 -1.37
CA ILE A 350 -12.01 7.22 -0.55
C ILE A 350 -11.74 7.43 0.95
N GLN A 351 -10.49 7.21 1.41
CA GLN A 351 -10.12 7.48 2.80
C GLN A 351 -10.20 8.97 3.12
N LEU A 352 -9.87 9.86 2.17
CA LEU A 352 -10.06 11.31 2.30
C LEU A 352 -11.55 11.65 2.45
N GLU A 353 -12.39 11.19 1.52
CA GLU A 353 -13.84 11.47 1.47
C GLU A 353 -14.58 11.04 2.76
N THR A 354 -14.09 9.98 3.40
CA THR A 354 -14.71 9.38 4.58
C THR A 354 -13.97 9.69 5.88
N SER A 355 -12.87 10.45 5.83
CA SER A 355 -12.02 10.77 6.99
C SER A 355 -12.80 11.42 8.15
N ARG A 356 -13.84 12.20 7.83
CA ARG A 356 -14.76 12.85 8.78
C ARG A 356 -15.50 11.89 9.71
N ASP A 357 -15.65 10.63 9.32
CA ASP A 357 -16.35 9.62 10.12
C ASP A 357 -15.60 9.29 11.43
N GLN A 358 -14.32 9.71 11.54
CA GLN A 358 -13.52 9.62 12.76
C GLN A 358 -13.86 10.69 13.82
N ALA A 359 -14.60 11.74 13.48
CA ALA A 359 -14.74 12.95 14.30
C ALA A 359 -15.31 12.70 15.71
N ASN A 360 -16.14 11.67 15.88
CA ASN A 360 -16.80 11.39 17.16
C ASN A 360 -15.93 10.62 18.16
N LEU A 361 -14.80 10.07 17.74
CA LEU A 361 -14.02 9.15 18.58
C LEU A 361 -13.37 9.84 19.78
N GLU A 362 -12.91 11.08 19.64
CA GLU A 362 -12.26 11.80 20.75
C GLU A 362 -13.21 11.92 21.97
N HIS A 363 -14.49 12.18 21.72
CA HIS A 363 -15.52 12.28 22.76
C HIS A 363 -15.73 10.94 23.48
N LEU A 364 -15.69 9.82 22.75
CA LEU A 364 -15.82 8.48 23.33
C LEU A 364 -14.55 8.07 24.09
N LEU A 365 -13.37 8.48 23.63
CA LEU A 365 -12.08 8.10 24.22
C LEU A 365 -11.77 8.87 25.51
N ARG A 366 -12.13 10.14 25.58
CA ARG A 366 -11.78 11.05 26.69
C ARG A 366 -12.12 10.52 28.08
N PRO A 367 -13.37 10.15 28.41
CA PRO A 367 -13.70 9.65 29.75
C PRO A 367 -12.94 8.36 30.11
N ARG A 368 -12.66 7.51 29.12
CA ARG A 368 -11.93 6.25 29.32
C ARG A 368 -10.43 6.50 29.55
N ALA A 369 -9.86 7.48 28.87
CA ALA A 369 -8.46 7.89 29.03
C ALA A 369 -8.22 8.55 30.40
N GLU A 370 -9.14 9.41 30.87
CA GLU A 370 -9.09 10.04 32.19
C GLU A 370 -9.17 8.99 33.31
N ALA A 371 -10.13 8.06 33.22
CA ALA A 371 -10.27 6.97 34.18
C ALA A 371 -9.02 6.07 34.28
N LEU A 372 -8.26 5.93 33.19
CA LEU A 372 -7.03 5.14 33.18
C LEU A 372 -5.93 5.76 34.06
N ALA A 373 -5.76 7.08 33.99
CA ALA A 373 -4.79 7.81 34.81
C ALA A 373 -5.18 7.78 36.29
N GLU A 374 -6.47 7.92 36.59
CA GLU A 374 -7.00 7.86 37.96
C GLU A 374 -6.82 6.49 38.60
N ALA A 375 -7.01 5.41 37.84
CA ALA A 375 -6.88 4.04 38.33
C ALA A 375 -5.42 3.63 38.60
N PHE A 376 -4.45 4.21 37.89
CA PHE A 376 -3.04 3.81 37.96
C PHE A 376 -2.06 4.99 38.08
N PRO A 377 -2.18 5.88 39.08
CA PRO A 377 -1.40 7.12 39.17
C PRO A 377 0.11 6.91 39.36
N GLY A 378 0.54 5.72 39.79
CA GLY A 378 1.96 5.34 39.91
C GLY A 378 2.54 4.65 38.67
N LEU A 379 1.70 4.29 37.68
CA LEU A 379 2.13 3.63 36.45
C LEU A 379 1.82 4.45 35.20
N VAL A 380 0.71 5.20 35.17
CA VAL A 380 0.25 5.94 34.00
C VAL A 380 0.42 7.44 34.25
N SER A 381 1.19 8.10 33.39
CA SER A 381 1.36 9.56 33.39
C SER A 381 1.21 10.14 31.98
N ASP A 382 1.11 11.47 31.91
CA ASP A 382 1.10 12.22 30.65
C ASP A 382 0.10 11.68 29.61
N VAL A 383 -1.15 11.45 30.00
CA VAL A 383 -2.18 10.98 29.05
C VAL A 383 -2.42 12.06 27.99
N ARG A 384 -2.22 11.72 26.72
CA ARG A 384 -2.34 12.58 25.55
C ARG A 384 -3.45 12.06 24.66
N LEU A 385 -4.43 12.91 24.32
CA LEU A 385 -5.55 12.55 23.46
C LEU A 385 -5.88 13.70 22.49
N ALA A 386 -5.89 13.40 21.20
CA ALA A 386 -6.45 14.27 20.15
C ALA A 386 -6.96 13.43 18.97
N GLY A 387 -8.22 13.65 18.58
CA GLY A 387 -8.90 12.89 17.55
C GLY A 387 -8.86 11.39 17.85
N THR A 388 -8.15 10.66 17.00
CA THR A 388 -7.97 9.21 17.07
C THR A 388 -6.59 8.78 17.60
N ALA A 389 -5.75 9.73 18.01
CA ALA A 389 -4.47 9.47 18.65
C ALA A 389 -4.60 9.56 20.18
N LEU A 390 -4.28 8.46 20.86
CA LEU A 390 -4.18 8.35 22.32
C LEU A 390 -2.81 7.81 22.67
N ALA A 391 -2.18 8.37 23.69
CA ALA A 391 -0.95 7.84 24.25
C ALA A 391 -0.88 8.11 25.76
N PHE A 392 -0.06 7.31 26.45
CA PHE A 392 0.31 7.56 27.84
C PHE A 392 1.71 7.03 28.11
N ASP A 393 2.36 7.57 29.13
CA ASP A 393 3.69 7.16 29.54
C ASP A 393 3.60 6.15 30.69
N LEU A 394 4.51 5.18 30.64
CA LEU A 394 4.82 4.25 31.73
C LEU A 394 6.11 4.71 32.46
N PRO A 395 6.45 4.16 33.63
CA PRO A 395 7.59 4.65 34.41
C PRO A 395 8.93 4.52 33.69
N ASP A 396 9.12 3.44 32.93
CA ASP A 396 10.36 3.13 32.23
C ASP A 396 10.12 2.16 31.04
N ASN A 397 11.21 1.87 30.32
CA ASN A 397 11.21 0.95 29.18
C ASN A 397 10.89 -0.50 29.56
N ALA A 398 11.20 -0.93 30.79
CA ALA A 398 10.91 -2.28 31.25
C ALA A 398 9.40 -2.47 31.44
N ALA A 399 8.73 -1.49 32.04
CA ALA A 399 7.27 -1.45 32.15
C ALA A 399 6.60 -1.39 30.77
N GLN A 400 7.12 -0.56 29.85
CA GLN A 400 6.65 -0.49 28.47
C GLN A 400 6.74 -1.84 27.76
N THR A 401 7.89 -2.51 27.83
CA THR A 401 8.10 -3.83 27.23
C THR A 401 7.16 -4.87 27.84
N ALA A 402 7.03 -4.89 29.18
CA ALA A 402 6.15 -5.81 29.89
C ALA A 402 4.66 -5.58 29.58
N PHE A 403 4.26 -4.34 29.27
CA PHE A 403 2.91 -4.07 28.76
C PHE A 403 2.72 -4.62 27.35
N ILE A 404 3.66 -4.32 26.45
CA ILE A 404 3.62 -4.74 25.04
C ILE A 404 3.60 -6.26 24.90
N ASP A 405 4.35 -6.99 25.72
CA ASP A 405 4.44 -8.46 25.67
C ASP A 405 3.13 -9.16 26.03
N GLN A 406 2.20 -8.48 26.71
CA GLN A 406 0.87 -9.03 27.03
C GLN A 406 -0.11 -8.98 25.83
N ARG A 407 0.15 -8.18 24.80
CA ARG A 407 -0.86 -7.78 23.78
C ARG A 407 -1.61 -8.95 23.12
N TYR A 408 -0.90 -10.00 22.68
CA TYR A 408 -1.53 -11.16 22.02
C TYR A 408 -2.37 -12.00 22.98
N GLN A 409 -1.86 -12.24 24.19
CA GLN A 409 -2.60 -12.93 25.25
C GLN A 409 -3.77 -12.10 25.77
N ARG A 410 -3.75 -10.78 25.55
CA ARG A 410 -4.85 -9.87 25.88
C ARG A 410 -5.80 -9.63 24.71
N GLY A 411 -5.50 -10.14 23.52
CA GLY A 411 -6.35 -10.00 22.35
C GLY A 411 -6.41 -8.57 21.79
N LEU A 412 -5.35 -7.79 21.96
CA LEU A 412 -5.23 -6.44 21.41
C LEU A 412 -3.88 -6.23 20.73
N MET A 413 -3.79 -5.21 19.88
CA MET A 413 -2.56 -4.77 19.26
C MET A 413 -2.36 -3.27 19.53
N THR A 414 -1.21 -2.93 20.08
CA THR A 414 -0.73 -1.56 20.36
C THR A 414 0.79 -1.54 20.14
N TYR A 415 1.37 -0.36 19.89
CA TYR A 415 2.80 -0.20 19.67
C TYR A 415 3.42 0.70 20.75
N PRO A 416 4.70 0.47 21.09
CA PRO A 416 5.47 1.46 21.84
C PRO A 416 5.81 2.66 20.95
N ALA A 417 6.09 3.80 21.60
CA ALA A 417 6.74 4.96 21.02
C ALA A 417 7.68 5.58 22.08
N GLY A 418 8.72 6.30 21.63
CA GLY A 418 9.75 6.80 22.53
C GLY A 418 10.31 5.71 23.47
N GLU A 419 10.84 6.11 24.63
CA GLU A 419 11.43 5.17 25.60
C GLU A 419 10.40 4.54 26.55
N ARG A 420 9.24 5.19 26.74
CA ARG A 420 8.28 4.85 27.80
C ARG A 420 6.80 4.96 27.41
N THR A 421 6.48 5.36 26.18
CA THR A 421 5.09 5.64 25.77
C THR A 421 4.41 4.40 25.18
N ILE A 422 3.15 4.16 25.56
CA ILE A 422 2.24 3.26 24.84
C ILE A 422 1.31 4.13 23.99
N ARG A 423 1.15 3.80 22.70
CA ARG A 423 0.33 4.57 21.76
C ARG A 423 -0.77 3.75 21.09
N PHE A 424 -1.86 4.43 20.80
CA PHE A 424 -3.05 3.90 20.14
C PHE A 424 -3.45 4.82 18.98
N ARG A 425 -3.96 4.21 17.91
CA ARG A 425 -4.43 4.86 16.69
C ARG A 425 -5.76 4.23 16.29
N PHE A 426 -6.83 4.92 16.64
CA PHE A 426 -8.20 4.47 16.38
C PHE A 426 -8.65 4.80 14.96
N SER A 427 -9.75 4.19 14.56
CA SER A 427 -10.40 4.37 13.25
C SER A 427 -11.92 4.51 13.44
N ALA A 428 -12.65 4.94 12.42
CA ALA A 428 -14.10 5.06 12.46
C ALA A 428 -14.84 3.72 12.69
N GLY A 429 -14.13 2.58 12.64
CA GLY A 429 -14.69 1.26 12.93
C GLY A 429 -14.95 0.99 14.42
N TRP A 430 -14.53 1.88 15.33
CA TRP A 430 -14.67 1.71 16.78
C TRP A 430 -16.01 2.24 17.29
N ASP A 431 -16.68 1.44 18.13
CA ASP A 431 -17.91 1.81 18.85
C ASP A 431 -17.70 1.71 20.37
N GLU A 432 -18.65 2.23 21.16
CA GLU A 432 -18.57 2.24 22.63
C GLU A 432 -18.27 0.86 23.23
N ARG A 433 -18.97 -0.18 22.75
CA ARG A 433 -18.83 -1.54 23.26
C ARG A 433 -17.43 -2.10 22.98
N VAL A 434 -16.88 -1.85 21.79
CA VAL A 434 -15.52 -2.30 21.46
C VAL A 434 -14.47 -1.50 22.22
N LEU A 435 -14.70 -0.20 22.43
CA LEU A 435 -13.84 0.63 23.27
C LEU A 435 -13.85 0.15 24.73
N ASP A 436 -15.00 -0.21 25.28
CA ASP A 436 -15.10 -0.75 26.64
C ASP A 436 -14.31 -2.05 26.80
N ASP A 437 -14.41 -2.97 25.83
CA ASP A 437 -13.62 -4.20 25.83
C ASP A 437 -12.11 -3.90 25.74
N LEU A 438 -11.70 -2.96 24.89
CA LEU A 438 -10.30 -2.54 24.80
C LEU A 438 -9.80 -1.98 26.14
N PHE A 439 -10.50 -1.00 26.71
CA PHE A 439 -10.05 -0.33 27.93
C PHE A 439 -10.07 -1.26 29.14
N LYS A 440 -11.00 -2.22 29.20
CA LYS A 440 -10.94 -3.32 30.18
C LYS A 440 -9.64 -4.11 30.04
N ARG A 441 -9.24 -4.49 28.82
CA ARG A 441 -7.99 -5.22 28.58
C ARG A 441 -6.73 -4.40 28.90
N ILE A 442 -6.75 -3.09 28.60
CA ILE A 442 -5.68 -2.16 29.00
C ILE A 442 -5.56 -2.13 30.52
N HIS A 443 -6.69 -1.94 31.23
CA HIS A 443 -6.73 -1.95 32.69
C HIS A 443 -6.17 -3.25 33.27
N GLU A 444 -6.58 -4.41 32.77
CA GLU A 444 -6.05 -5.70 33.19
C GLU A 444 -4.53 -5.83 32.94
N SER A 445 -4.06 -5.30 31.81
CA SER A 445 -2.63 -5.31 31.46
C SER A 445 -1.80 -4.47 32.42
N LEU A 446 -2.31 -3.30 32.82
CA LEU A 446 -1.69 -2.43 33.83
C LEU A 446 -1.74 -3.04 35.23
N ALA A 447 -2.88 -3.62 35.63
CA ALA A 447 -3.02 -4.29 36.93
C ALA A 447 -1.98 -5.42 37.11
N ARG A 448 -1.67 -6.14 36.02
CA ARG A 448 -0.64 -7.20 36.03
C ARG A 448 0.79 -6.68 36.20
N LEU A 449 1.05 -5.42 35.82
CA LEU A 449 2.33 -4.76 36.08
C LEU A 449 2.46 -4.37 37.56
N SER A 450 1.37 -3.93 38.19
CA SER A 450 1.35 -3.59 39.61
C SER A 450 1.37 -4.80 40.56
N ASP A 451 0.71 -5.91 40.19
CA ASP A 451 0.67 -7.13 40.99
C ASP A 451 1.00 -8.35 40.12
N LYS A 452 2.15 -8.98 40.39
CA LYS A 452 2.61 -10.14 39.63
C LYS A 452 1.78 -11.42 39.88
N THR A 453 0.94 -11.42 40.91
CA THR A 453 0.08 -12.53 41.32
C THR A 453 -1.38 -12.33 40.92
N ALA A 454 -1.73 -11.15 40.36
CA ALA A 454 -3.03 -10.90 39.75
C ALA A 454 -3.34 -12.02 38.75
N LYS A 455 -4.26 -12.91 39.14
CA LYS A 455 -4.43 -14.24 38.55
C LYS A 455 -4.76 -14.18 37.07
N ASP A 456 -4.25 -15.23 36.44
CA ASP A 456 -4.30 -15.64 35.05
C ASP A 456 -5.56 -15.25 34.30
N TRP A 457 -5.32 -14.58 33.18
CA TRP A 457 -6.18 -14.56 32.02
C TRP A 457 -6.74 -15.96 31.75
N VAL A 458 -8.07 -16.08 31.69
CA VAL A 458 -8.72 -17.26 31.14
C VAL A 458 -8.84 -17.01 29.63
N PRO A 459 -8.16 -17.80 28.76
CA PRO A 459 -8.48 -17.80 27.34
C PRO A 459 -9.98 -17.95 27.18
N GLU A 460 -10.62 -17.06 26.44
CA GLU A 460 -12.02 -17.24 26.06
C GLU A 460 -12.15 -18.55 25.27
N GLY A 461 -12.54 -19.60 25.99
CA GLY A 461 -12.70 -20.96 25.51
C GLY A 461 -13.88 -21.67 26.17
N GLN A 462 -14.72 -20.95 26.92
CA GLN A 462 -16.04 -21.48 27.23
C GLN A 462 -16.80 -21.58 25.91
N SER A 463 -17.23 -22.79 25.57
CA SER A 463 -18.38 -22.96 24.72
C SER A 463 -19.41 -21.95 25.23
N ALA A 464 -20.04 -21.19 24.33
CA ALA A 464 -21.35 -20.67 24.68
C ALA A 464 -22.10 -21.83 25.32
N ASP A 465 -22.72 -21.60 26.48
CA ASP A 465 -23.80 -22.46 26.95
C ASP A 465 -24.52 -22.95 25.71
N SER A 466 -24.64 -24.27 25.54
CA SER A 466 -25.33 -24.82 24.38
C SER A 466 -26.68 -24.12 24.33
N ASP A 467 -26.83 -23.15 23.43
CA ASP A 467 -28.10 -22.50 23.20
C ASP A 467 -29.06 -23.68 22.93
N PRO A 468 -30.23 -23.75 23.59
CA PRO A 468 -31.21 -24.79 23.29
C PRO A 468 -31.33 -24.87 21.77
N ALA A 469 -31.24 -26.08 21.19
CA ALA A 469 -31.02 -26.22 19.76
C ALA A 469 -32.03 -25.35 19.00
N VAL A 470 -31.57 -24.23 18.42
CA VAL A 470 -32.42 -23.29 17.69
C VAL A 470 -32.38 -23.73 16.24
N ILE A 471 -33.55 -24.02 15.67
CA ILE A 471 -33.68 -24.32 14.25
C ILE A 471 -34.27 -23.12 13.52
N VAL A 472 -33.83 -22.89 12.28
CA VAL A 472 -34.46 -21.93 11.38
C VAL A 472 -35.27 -22.71 10.36
N ARG A 473 -36.57 -22.46 10.27
CA ARG A 473 -37.48 -23.12 9.33
C ARG A 473 -38.44 -22.12 8.66
N PRO A 474 -39.09 -22.49 7.55
CA PRO A 474 -40.19 -21.71 6.98
C PRO A 474 -41.31 -21.46 7.99
N ILE A 475 -41.93 -20.29 7.90
CA ILE A 475 -43.10 -19.91 8.70
C ILE A 475 -44.33 -20.72 8.25
N GLU A 476 -45.10 -21.19 9.21
CA GLU A 476 -46.36 -21.91 9.01
C GLU A 476 -47.54 -21.13 9.60
N GLU A 477 -48.77 -21.52 9.27
CA GLU A 477 -49.97 -20.78 9.71
C GLU A 477 -50.08 -20.65 11.25
N ARG A 478 -49.62 -21.68 11.99
CA ARG A 478 -49.59 -21.72 13.45
C ARG A 478 -48.67 -20.69 14.11
N ASP A 479 -47.72 -20.12 13.35
CA ASP A 479 -46.66 -19.26 13.87
C ASP A 479 -47.08 -17.79 13.99
N TRP A 480 -48.06 -17.35 13.17
CA TRP A 480 -48.46 -15.94 13.05
C TRP A 480 -48.87 -15.27 14.36
N PRO A 481 -49.62 -15.91 15.28
CA PRO A 481 -49.95 -15.30 16.56
C PRO A 481 -48.70 -14.92 17.37
N GLN A 482 -47.67 -15.77 17.41
CA GLN A 482 -46.42 -15.48 18.13
C GLN A 482 -45.57 -14.44 17.39
N ILE A 483 -45.53 -14.48 16.06
CA ILE A 483 -44.85 -13.47 15.23
C ILE A 483 -45.42 -12.08 15.52
N MET A 484 -46.76 -11.95 15.54
CA MET A 484 -47.41 -10.66 15.81
C MET A 484 -47.18 -10.19 17.24
N VAL A 485 -47.03 -11.09 18.22
CA VAL A 485 -46.61 -10.71 19.58
C VAL A 485 -45.20 -10.10 19.57
N ILE A 486 -44.25 -10.73 18.88
CA ILE A 486 -42.87 -10.25 18.78
C ILE A 486 -42.81 -8.90 18.04
N GLU A 487 -43.54 -8.75 16.95
CA GLU A 487 -43.67 -7.52 16.16
C GLU A 487 -44.20 -6.36 17.03
N ASN A 488 -45.33 -6.59 17.70
CA ASN A 488 -45.98 -5.58 18.54
C ASN A 488 -45.12 -5.16 19.75
N ALA A 489 -44.30 -6.07 20.27
CA ALA A 489 -43.38 -5.78 21.37
C ALA A 489 -42.10 -5.07 20.90
N SER A 490 -41.65 -5.34 19.67
CA SER A 490 -40.39 -4.80 19.14
C SER A 490 -40.54 -3.39 18.57
N TYR A 491 -41.73 -3.04 18.08
CA TYR A 491 -42.00 -1.77 17.42
C TYR A 491 -43.12 -0.96 18.08
N GLU A 492 -42.94 0.36 18.06
CA GLU A 492 -43.96 1.33 18.50
C GLU A 492 -45.21 1.26 17.59
N PRO A 493 -46.41 1.62 18.09
CA PRO A 493 -47.68 1.42 17.38
C PRO A 493 -47.71 1.90 15.92
N ALA A 494 -47.14 3.07 15.63
CA ALA A 494 -47.11 3.65 14.29
C ALA A 494 -46.13 2.94 13.32
N ARG A 495 -45.32 2.00 13.81
CA ARG A 495 -44.26 1.32 13.06
C ARG A 495 -44.46 -0.18 12.95
N ARG A 496 -45.51 -0.71 13.57
CA ARG A 496 -45.87 -2.12 13.49
C ARG A 496 -46.40 -2.39 12.10
N ASP A 497 -45.81 -3.36 11.43
CA ASP A 497 -46.37 -3.84 10.18
C ASP A 497 -47.62 -4.67 10.47
N SER A 498 -48.67 -4.45 9.67
CA SER A 498 -49.87 -5.27 9.76
C SER A 498 -49.56 -6.72 9.42
N GLU A 499 -50.26 -7.67 10.04
CA GLU A 499 -50.14 -9.09 9.68
C GLU A 499 -50.33 -9.33 8.18
N ALA A 500 -51.25 -8.59 7.55
CA ALA A 500 -51.47 -8.63 6.10
C ALA A 500 -50.24 -8.18 5.29
N TYR A 501 -49.49 -7.19 5.75
CA TYR A 501 -48.24 -6.77 5.11
C TYR A 501 -47.15 -7.83 5.27
N LEU A 502 -46.93 -8.32 6.49
CA LEU A 502 -45.92 -9.34 6.76
C LEU A 502 -46.19 -10.64 6.00
N ARG A 503 -47.46 -11.06 5.90
CA ARG A 503 -47.89 -12.20 5.06
C ARG A 503 -47.60 -11.96 3.59
N ARG A 504 -47.84 -10.76 3.06
CA ARG A 504 -47.46 -10.41 1.68
C ARG A 504 -45.95 -10.42 1.48
N ALA A 505 -45.17 -9.88 2.43
CA ALA A 505 -43.71 -9.89 2.37
C ALA A 505 -43.16 -11.33 2.37
N ALA A 506 -43.71 -12.21 3.21
CA ALA A 506 -43.38 -13.63 3.22
C ALA A 506 -43.72 -14.32 1.90
N ALA A 507 -44.92 -14.07 1.35
CA ALA A 507 -45.38 -14.65 0.08
C ALA A 507 -44.61 -14.12 -1.14
N THR A 508 -44.00 -12.95 -1.04
CA THR A 508 -43.16 -12.35 -2.10
C THR A 508 -41.83 -13.11 -2.26
N GLY A 509 -41.39 -13.86 -1.25
CA GLY A 509 -40.18 -14.68 -1.35
C GLY A 509 -39.95 -15.59 -0.15
N LEU A 510 -39.26 -15.07 0.86
CA LEU A 510 -38.74 -15.81 2.01
C LEU A 510 -39.42 -15.33 3.30
N GLY A 511 -40.00 -16.26 4.05
CA GLY A 511 -40.42 -16.07 5.43
C GLY A 511 -39.88 -17.20 6.31
N LEU A 512 -39.00 -16.86 7.27
CA LEU A 512 -38.39 -17.82 8.19
C LEU A 512 -38.64 -17.43 9.65
N CYS A 513 -38.77 -18.42 10.51
CA CYS A 513 -38.77 -18.25 11.96
C CYS A 513 -37.63 -19.07 12.59
N ALA A 514 -37.05 -18.53 13.66
CA ALA A 514 -36.13 -19.23 14.54
C ALA A 514 -36.92 -19.80 15.71
N VAL A 515 -36.81 -21.11 15.93
CA VAL A 515 -37.63 -21.84 16.91
C VAL A 515 -36.73 -22.55 17.89
N ASP A 516 -37.03 -22.39 19.17
CA ASP A 516 -36.43 -23.18 20.24
C ASP A 516 -36.96 -24.62 20.15
N THR A 517 -36.09 -25.61 19.90
CA THR A 517 -36.53 -27.01 19.74
C THR A 517 -37.05 -27.66 21.02
N ALA A 518 -36.70 -27.13 22.20
CA ALA A 518 -37.15 -27.68 23.47
C ALA A 518 -38.56 -27.18 23.83
N THR A 519 -38.84 -25.91 23.55
CA THR A 519 -40.12 -25.26 23.95
C THR A 519 -41.09 -25.06 22.80
N GLY A 520 -40.62 -25.14 21.55
CA GLY A 520 -41.40 -24.79 20.36
C GLY A 520 -41.67 -23.28 20.21
N ALA A 521 -41.11 -22.44 21.08
CA ALA A 521 -41.31 -21.00 21.06
C ALA A 521 -40.58 -20.34 19.89
N ILE A 522 -41.23 -19.37 19.25
CA ILE A 522 -40.59 -18.52 18.24
C ILE A 522 -39.70 -17.49 18.94
N LEU A 523 -38.41 -17.52 18.60
CA LEU A 523 -37.39 -16.62 19.13
C LEU A 523 -37.16 -15.39 18.24
N GLY A 524 -37.59 -15.45 16.98
CA GLY A 524 -37.48 -14.37 16.02
C GLY A 524 -37.91 -14.81 14.63
N PHE A 525 -38.02 -13.85 13.71
CA PHE A 525 -38.43 -14.08 12.33
C PHE A 525 -37.70 -13.16 11.36
N CYS A 526 -37.68 -13.54 10.07
CA CYS A 526 -37.24 -12.65 9.00
C CYS A 526 -38.07 -12.82 7.74
N PHE A 527 -38.23 -11.72 7.01
CA PHE A 527 -38.93 -11.64 5.74
C PHE A 527 -38.05 -11.00 4.66
N GLY A 528 -38.29 -11.38 3.41
CA GLY A 528 -37.71 -10.70 2.26
C GLY A 528 -38.07 -11.38 0.95
N GLY A 529 -37.62 -10.84 -0.17
CA GLY A 529 -37.92 -11.40 -1.49
C GLY A 529 -37.20 -10.61 -2.59
N PRO A 530 -37.50 -10.86 -3.87
CA PRO A 530 -36.98 -10.04 -4.96
C PRO A 530 -37.29 -8.57 -4.71
N LEU A 531 -36.31 -7.69 -4.95
CA LEU A 531 -36.42 -6.24 -4.77
C LEU A 531 -37.65 -5.66 -5.48
N GLU A 532 -38.03 -6.24 -6.62
CA GLU A 532 -39.18 -5.87 -7.44
C GLU A 532 -40.52 -5.97 -6.70
N GLY A 533 -40.63 -6.83 -5.69
CA GLY A 533 -41.83 -7.00 -4.87
C GLY A 533 -42.04 -5.91 -3.82
N PHE A 534 -41.06 -5.01 -3.62
CA PHE A 534 -41.09 -3.97 -2.60
C PHE A 534 -41.18 -2.55 -3.18
N ARG A 535 -41.72 -2.42 -4.40
CA ARG A 535 -42.07 -1.14 -5.03
C ARG A 535 -43.05 -0.40 -4.13
N GLY A 536 -42.63 0.74 -3.58
CA GLY A 536 -43.37 1.52 -2.59
C GLY A 536 -42.67 1.65 -1.24
N VAL A 537 -41.63 0.86 -0.97
CA VAL A 537 -40.80 1.01 0.22
C VAL A 537 -39.69 2.03 -0.05
N SER A 538 -39.51 3.01 0.85
CA SER A 538 -38.43 4.01 0.75
C SER A 538 -37.06 3.31 0.73
N GLY A 539 -36.12 3.81 -0.07
CA GLY A 539 -34.86 3.12 -0.38
C GLY A 539 -35.02 2.09 -1.51
N ALA A 540 -35.85 1.05 -1.32
CA ALA A 540 -36.05 0.02 -2.35
C ALA A 540 -36.59 0.59 -3.67
N SER A 541 -37.52 1.54 -3.59
CA SER A 541 -38.06 2.25 -4.78
C SER A 541 -37.04 3.14 -5.49
N GLN A 542 -35.91 3.45 -4.86
CA GLN A 542 -34.85 4.31 -5.38
C GLN A 542 -33.56 3.52 -5.66
N ASP A 543 -33.59 2.20 -5.45
CA ASP A 543 -32.44 1.34 -5.64
C ASP A 543 -32.13 1.25 -7.14
N GLU A 544 -30.91 1.64 -7.52
CA GLU A 544 -30.40 1.58 -8.90
C GLU A 544 -30.47 0.17 -9.53
N ARG A 545 -30.58 -0.88 -8.70
CA ARG A 545 -30.72 -2.28 -9.13
C ARG A 545 -32.16 -2.70 -9.38
N LEU A 546 -33.14 -1.85 -9.09
CA LEU A 546 -34.56 -2.18 -9.24
C LEU A 546 -34.88 -2.53 -10.70
N GLY A 547 -35.39 -3.75 -10.95
CA GLY A 547 -35.73 -4.23 -12.28
C GLY A 547 -34.66 -5.09 -12.94
N LEU A 548 -33.50 -5.27 -12.31
CA LEU A 548 -32.42 -6.14 -12.79
C LEU A 548 -32.56 -7.59 -12.30
N GLY A 549 -33.48 -7.87 -11.37
CA GLY A 549 -33.79 -9.23 -10.91
C GLY A 549 -32.67 -9.90 -10.12
N ASP A 550 -31.67 -9.15 -9.66
CA ASP A 550 -30.46 -9.69 -9.05
C ASP A 550 -30.29 -9.31 -7.56
N THR A 551 -31.25 -8.59 -7.00
CA THR A 551 -31.21 -8.10 -5.62
C THR A 551 -32.36 -8.67 -4.80
N PHE A 552 -32.02 -9.27 -3.65
CA PHE A 552 -32.98 -9.68 -2.63
C PHE A 552 -33.16 -8.55 -1.61
N PHE A 553 -34.38 -8.10 -1.36
CA PHE A 553 -34.67 -7.11 -0.33
C PHE A 553 -34.99 -7.78 1.00
N SER A 554 -34.15 -7.54 2.01
CA SER A 554 -34.36 -7.93 3.41
C SER A 554 -35.37 -6.99 4.05
N ALA A 555 -36.65 -7.35 3.96
CA ALA A 555 -37.76 -6.53 4.46
C ALA A 555 -37.74 -6.36 5.98
N ASP A 556 -37.55 -7.46 6.72
CA ASP A 556 -37.49 -7.41 8.18
C ASP A 556 -36.66 -8.56 8.77
N VAL A 557 -36.02 -8.32 9.91
CA VAL A 557 -35.35 -9.31 10.76
C VAL A 557 -35.54 -8.89 12.21
N THR A 558 -36.48 -9.55 12.89
CA THR A 558 -36.89 -9.18 14.25
C THR A 558 -36.62 -10.33 15.21
N VAL A 559 -36.05 -10.00 16.37
CA VAL A 559 -35.69 -10.97 17.42
C VAL A 559 -36.44 -10.60 18.70
N ALA A 560 -37.10 -11.58 19.29
CA ALA A 560 -37.80 -11.43 20.56
C ALA A 560 -36.85 -10.90 21.64
N GLU A 561 -37.33 -10.03 22.53
CA GLU A 561 -36.51 -9.39 23.54
C GLU A 561 -35.73 -10.40 24.41
N ALA A 562 -36.41 -11.45 24.87
CA ALA A 562 -35.82 -12.56 25.64
C ALA A 562 -34.79 -13.41 24.85
N ALA A 563 -34.73 -13.25 23.53
CA ALA A 563 -33.82 -13.96 22.64
C ALA A 563 -32.68 -13.07 22.09
N ARG A 564 -32.63 -11.78 22.47
CA ARG A 564 -31.56 -10.87 22.06
C ARG A 564 -30.23 -11.34 22.68
N ALA A 565 -29.13 -11.02 21.98
CA ALA A 565 -27.77 -11.48 22.29
C ALA A 565 -27.51 -13.01 22.24
N ARG A 566 -28.51 -13.86 22.05
CA ARG A 566 -28.39 -15.34 21.90
C ARG A 566 -28.13 -15.82 20.46
N GLY A 567 -27.51 -14.98 19.62
CA GLY A 567 -27.19 -15.35 18.23
C GLY A 567 -28.36 -15.55 17.26
N VAL A 568 -29.63 -15.49 17.70
CA VAL A 568 -30.82 -15.76 16.86
C VAL A 568 -30.89 -14.90 15.59
N GLY A 569 -30.65 -13.59 15.69
CA GLY A 569 -30.64 -12.71 14.51
C GLY A 569 -29.55 -13.09 13.48
N ARG A 570 -28.40 -13.63 13.95
CA ARG A 570 -27.33 -14.13 13.07
C ARG A 570 -27.77 -15.40 12.35
N LEU A 571 -28.45 -16.33 13.03
CA LEU A 571 -29.00 -17.53 12.40
C LEU A 571 -30.01 -17.17 11.30
N LEU A 572 -30.94 -16.25 11.59
CA LEU A 572 -31.93 -15.76 10.62
C LEU A 572 -31.25 -15.07 9.42
N LYS A 573 -30.32 -14.15 9.67
CA LYS A 573 -29.59 -13.45 8.61
C LYS A 573 -28.74 -14.41 7.77
N ARG A 574 -28.07 -15.39 8.40
CA ARG A 574 -27.30 -16.43 7.69
C ARG A 574 -28.20 -17.26 6.78
N ALA A 575 -29.37 -17.67 7.27
CA ALA A 575 -30.33 -18.41 6.47
C ALA A 575 -30.84 -17.57 5.28
N GLN A 576 -31.12 -16.29 5.50
CA GLN A 576 -31.50 -15.34 4.46
C GLN A 576 -30.40 -15.16 3.39
N VAL A 577 -29.15 -14.96 3.81
CA VAL A 577 -27.96 -14.88 2.93
C VAL A 577 -27.79 -16.15 2.10
N GLN A 578 -27.88 -17.32 2.74
CA GLN A 578 -27.75 -18.61 2.06
C GLN A 578 -28.87 -18.84 1.06
N TRP A 579 -30.12 -18.51 1.43
CA TRP A 579 -31.27 -18.62 0.56
C TRP A 579 -31.11 -17.73 -0.68
N ALA A 580 -30.80 -16.44 -0.50
CA ALA A 580 -30.64 -15.52 -1.61
C ALA A 580 -29.54 -15.97 -2.59
N LYS A 581 -28.43 -16.47 -2.06
CA LYS A 581 -27.32 -16.99 -2.87
C LYS A 581 -27.72 -18.22 -3.70
N VAL A 582 -28.43 -19.19 -3.11
CA VAL A 582 -28.91 -20.39 -3.82
C VAL A 582 -29.91 -20.04 -4.93
N HIS A 583 -30.65 -18.94 -4.76
CA HIS A 583 -31.61 -18.45 -5.76
C HIS A 583 -30.99 -17.49 -6.78
N GLY A 584 -29.66 -17.37 -6.84
CA GLY A 584 -28.95 -16.64 -7.88
C GLY A 584 -28.89 -15.12 -7.69
N PHE A 585 -29.28 -14.59 -6.52
CA PHE A 585 -29.13 -13.17 -6.23
C PHE A 585 -27.66 -12.79 -6.05
N SER A 586 -27.30 -11.62 -6.57
CA SER A 586 -25.97 -11.00 -6.42
C SER A 586 -25.87 -10.18 -5.14
N TYR A 587 -26.99 -9.63 -4.67
CA TYR A 587 -27.03 -8.69 -3.56
C TYR A 587 -28.19 -8.97 -2.59
N ILE A 588 -28.01 -8.58 -1.32
CA ILE A 588 -29.10 -8.30 -0.39
C ILE A 588 -29.11 -6.82 -0.08
N SER A 589 -30.23 -6.14 -0.32
CA SER A 589 -30.43 -4.76 0.14
C SER A 589 -31.37 -4.72 1.35
N GLY A 590 -31.30 -3.67 2.16
CA GLY A 590 -32.21 -3.47 3.29
C GLY A 590 -32.02 -2.10 3.94
N ARG A 591 -32.72 -1.84 5.05
CA ARG A 591 -32.61 -0.60 5.81
C ARG A 591 -32.24 -0.86 7.26
N ASN A 592 -31.37 -0.01 7.80
CA ASN A 592 -31.09 0.06 9.23
C ASN A 592 -31.41 1.47 9.72
N ARG A 593 -32.14 1.61 10.82
CA ARG A 593 -32.34 2.91 11.46
C ARG A 593 -31.06 3.35 12.18
N VAL A 594 -30.63 4.58 11.92
CA VAL A 594 -29.43 5.16 12.55
C VAL A 594 -29.68 5.36 14.04
N GLY A 595 -28.76 4.87 14.89
CA GLY A 595 -28.80 5.03 16.35
C GLY A 595 -29.79 4.12 17.11
N ALA A 596 -30.58 3.30 16.41
CA ALA A 596 -31.54 2.38 17.04
C ALA A 596 -31.36 0.91 16.64
N THR A 597 -30.64 0.65 15.53
CA THR A 597 -30.43 -0.71 15.01
C THR A 597 -28.95 -1.08 14.87
N ASP A 598 -28.10 -0.52 15.73
CA ASP A 598 -26.64 -0.65 15.59
C ASP A 598 -26.16 -2.10 15.65
N ALA A 599 -26.83 -2.94 16.45
CA ALA A 599 -26.58 -4.38 16.47
C ALA A 599 -26.89 -5.06 15.12
N MET A 600 -27.99 -4.69 14.46
CA MET A 600 -28.35 -5.22 13.13
C MET A 600 -27.41 -4.67 12.05
N ALA A 601 -27.06 -3.38 12.12
CA ALA A 601 -26.07 -2.78 11.24
C ALA A 601 -24.70 -3.46 11.36
N ALA A 602 -24.22 -3.74 12.58
CA ALA A 602 -23.00 -4.50 12.82
C ALA A 602 -23.09 -5.95 12.30
N LEU A 603 -24.27 -6.58 12.40
CA LEU A 603 -24.50 -7.90 11.82
C LEU A 603 -24.38 -7.85 10.29
N ASN A 604 -25.07 -6.91 9.63
CA ASN A 604 -25.02 -6.78 8.18
C ASN A 604 -23.59 -6.48 7.72
N ARG A 605 -22.85 -5.62 8.42
CA ARG A 605 -21.43 -5.35 8.14
C ARG A 605 -20.56 -6.60 8.25
N SER A 606 -20.85 -7.54 9.16
CA SER A 606 -20.13 -8.82 9.25
C SER A 606 -20.27 -9.69 7.98
N TYR A 607 -21.35 -9.51 7.22
CA TYR A 607 -21.55 -10.12 5.91
C TYR A 607 -21.02 -9.25 4.75
N GLY A 608 -20.43 -8.10 5.06
CA GLY A 608 -19.85 -7.18 4.08
C GLY A 608 -20.79 -6.06 3.66
N ALA A 609 -21.83 -5.76 4.43
CA ALA A 609 -22.72 -4.66 4.11
C ALA A 609 -21.99 -3.32 4.03
N PHE A 610 -22.29 -2.55 2.99
CA PHE A 610 -21.89 -1.16 2.86
C PHE A 610 -23.13 -0.26 2.70
N PRO A 611 -23.08 1.01 3.17
CA PRO A 611 -24.16 1.95 2.96
C PRO A 611 -24.20 2.38 1.49
N VAL A 612 -25.38 2.32 0.88
CA VAL A 612 -25.62 2.79 -0.50
C VAL A 612 -26.02 4.26 -0.45
N VAL A 613 -27.06 4.57 0.34
CA VAL A 613 -27.60 5.92 0.54
C VAL A 613 -28.13 6.08 1.95
N ARG A 614 -27.97 7.29 2.51
CA ARG A 614 -28.62 7.67 3.77
C ARG A 614 -29.93 8.38 3.46
N LEU A 615 -31.03 7.79 3.91
CA LEU A 615 -32.38 8.28 3.73
C LEU A 615 -32.73 9.24 4.87
N THR A 616 -33.30 10.39 4.52
CA THR A 616 -33.86 11.38 5.45
C THR A 616 -35.37 11.20 5.59
N HIS A 617 -35.95 11.84 6.62
CA HIS A 617 -37.40 11.80 6.89
C HIS A 617 -37.97 10.38 6.98
N GLN A 618 -37.19 9.48 7.57
CA GLN A 618 -37.59 8.10 7.79
C GLN A 618 -38.23 7.99 9.17
N TYR A 619 -39.37 7.32 9.25
CA TYR A 619 -40.11 7.10 10.51
C TYR A 619 -40.57 8.40 11.19
N GLU A 620 -41.27 8.28 12.32
CA GLU A 620 -41.69 9.44 13.12
C GLU A 620 -40.48 10.24 13.66
N GLY A 621 -40.62 11.56 13.72
CA GLY A 621 -39.58 12.46 14.25
C GLY A 621 -38.45 12.81 13.27
N ASN A 622 -38.66 12.65 11.96
CA ASN A 622 -37.64 12.91 10.91
C ASN A 622 -36.34 12.12 11.09
N ALA A 623 -36.43 10.86 11.56
CA ALA A 623 -35.24 10.04 11.79
C ALA A 623 -34.51 9.65 10.48
N LEU A 624 -33.30 9.13 10.61
CA LEU A 624 -32.45 8.71 9.50
C LEU A 624 -32.42 7.18 9.37
N ALA A 625 -32.30 6.69 8.15
CA ALA A 625 -32.05 5.27 7.88
C ALA A 625 -30.91 5.10 6.86
N ASP A 626 -30.02 4.15 7.11
CA ASP A 626 -29.03 3.71 6.15
C ASP A 626 -29.63 2.59 5.30
N TYR A 627 -29.81 2.87 4.01
CA TYR A 627 -30.07 1.85 3.01
C TYR A 627 -28.76 1.16 2.68
N TYR A 628 -28.65 -0.12 3.02
CA TYR A 628 -27.42 -0.90 2.92
C TYR A 628 -27.51 -1.97 1.84
N ARG A 629 -26.36 -2.41 1.36
CA ARG A 629 -26.24 -3.54 0.43
C ARG A 629 -25.16 -4.51 0.91
N ILE A 630 -25.51 -5.78 1.00
CA ILE A 630 -24.62 -6.91 1.25
C ILE A 630 -24.34 -7.58 -0.10
N PRO A 631 -23.08 -7.63 -0.55
CA PRO A 631 -22.71 -8.42 -1.71
C PRO A 631 -22.67 -9.91 -1.37
N LEU A 632 -23.37 -10.74 -2.15
CA LEU A 632 -23.40 -12.21 -1.97
C LEU A 632 -22.37 -12.94 -2.82
N VAL A 633 -22.00 -12.32 -3.93
CA VAL A 633 -21.03 -12.82 -4.90
C VAL A 633 -19.95 -11.75 -5.05
N PRO A 634 -18.65 -12.10 -4.98
CA PRO A 634 -17.57 -11.20 -5.40
C PRO A 634 -17.88 -10.62 -6.78
N PRO A 635 -17.52 -9.35 -7.05
CA PRO A 635 -17.76 -8.79 -8.35
C PRO A 635 -17.00 -9.62 -9.40
N PRO A 636 -17.54 -9.81 -10.61
CA PRO A 636 -16.77 -10.44 -11.68
C PRO A 636 -15.48 -9.66 -11.90
N ALA A 637 -14.40 -10.37 -12.27
CA ALA A 637 -13.17 -9.70 -12.65
C ALA A 637 -13.48 -8.68 -13.77
N PRO A 638 -12.94 -7.46 -13.68
CA PRO A 638 -13.22 -6.42 -14.65
C PRO A 638 -12.85 -6.86 -16.06
N ARG A 639 -13.68 -6.50 -17.03
CA ARG A 639 -13.35 -6.63 -18.44
C ARG A 639 -13.09 -5.23 -18.96
N THR A 640 -11.83 -4.90 -19.19
CA THR A 640 -11.49 -3.67 -19.92
C THR A 640 -11.86 -3.90 -21.39
N PRO A 641 -12.76 -3.12 -21.98
CA PRO A 641 -12.85 -3.06 -23.44
C PRO A 641 -11.49 -2.53 -23.94
N PRO A 642 -10.87 -3.14 -24.96
CA PRO A 642 -9.73 -2.50 -25.60
C PRO A 642 -10.20 -1.12 -26.11
N ASP A 643 -9.42 -0.09 -25.82
CA ASP A 643 -9.62 1.21 -26.47
C ASP A 643 -9.18 1.00 -27.93
N GLU A 644 -10.15 0.82 -28.84
CA GLU A 644 -9.92 0.28 -30.20
C GLU A 644 -9.00 1.16 -31.08
N GLY A 645 -8.56 2.32 -30.58
CA GLY A 645 -7.68 3.26 -31.26
C GLY A 645 -6.25 3.41 -30.70
N ILE A 646 -5.93 2.93 -29.49
CA ILE A 646 -4.64 3.21 -28.82
C ILE A 646 -3.77 1.95 -28.72
N LEU A 647 -2.49 2.08 -29.08
CA LEU A 647 -1.45 1.09 -28.77
C LEU A 647 -0.54 1.66 -27.69
N ASP A 648 -0.73 1.16 -26.46
CA ASP A 648 0.11 1.50 -25.31
C ASP A 648 1.39 0.66 -25.33
N LEU A 649 2.51 1.33 -25.59
CA LEU A 649 3.87 0.80 -25.58
C LEU A 649 4.70 1.44 -24.44
N ALA A 650 4.07 2.18 -23.53
CA ALA A 650 4.72 2.82 -22.39
C ALA A 650 4.56 1.98 -21.12
N SER A 651 3.36 1.43 -20.92
CA SER A 651 2.99 0.84 -19.63
C SER A 651 3.48 -0.60 -19.42
N GLY A 652 4.11 -1.27 -20.39
CA GLY A 652 4.37 -2.72 -20.33
C GLY A 652 5.22 -3.21 -19.15
N LEU A 653 6.03 -2.34 -18.54
CA LEU A 653 6.75 -2.69 -17.30
C LEU A 653 5.81 -2.83 -16.10
N GLN A 654 4.79 -1.98 -16.01
CA GLN A 654 3.80 -1.93 -14.92
C GLN A 654 2.55 -2.77 -15.24
N GLN A 655 2.23 -2.89 -16.52
CA GLN A 655 1.12 -3.64 -17.12
C GLN A 655 1.66 -4.61 -18.19
N PRO A 656 2.32 -5.72 -17.78
CA PRO A 656 2.87 -6.69 -18.71
C PRO A 656 1.82 -7.44 -19.55
N PHE A 657 0.53 -7.31 -19.25
CA PHE A 657 -0.55 -7.95 -20.00
C PHE A 657 -1.56 -6.91 -20.46
N GLY A 658 -2.09 -7.05 -21.69
CA GLY A 658 -3.16 -6.19 -22.20
C GLY A 658 -4.48 -6.42 -21.42
N PRO A 659 -5.46 -7.17 -21.95
CA PRO A 659 -6.62 -7.59 -21.17
C PRO A 659 -6.23 -8.61 -20.08
N ALA A 660 -6.99 -8.66 -18.99
CA ALA A 660 -6.79 -9.64 -17.92
C ALA A 660 -6.86 -11.08 -18.49
N PRO A 661 -5.80 -11.90 -18.36
CA PRO A 661 -5.82 -13.27 -18.85
C PRO A 661 -6.96 -14.08 -18.19
N ALA A 662 -7.67 -14.90 -18.97
CA ALA A 662 -8.86 -15.61 -18.49
C ALA A 662 -8.61 -16.53 -17.28
N PHE A 663 -7.41 -17.09 -17.15
CA PHE A 663 -7.03 -17.90 -15.99
C PHE A 663 -6.84 -17.09 -14.70
N MET A 664 -6.75 -15.76 -14.78
CA MET A 664 -6.62 -14.84 -13.63
C MET A 664 -7.97 -14.33 -13.10
N ALA A 665 -9.07 -14.54 -13.84
CA ALA A 665 -10.40 -13.99 -13.53
C ALA A 665 -11.07 -14.57 -12.26
N GLY A 666 -10.45 -15.57 -11.61
CA GLY A 666 -11.02 -16.29 -10.47
C GLY A 666 -10.54 -15.83 -9.08
N HIS A 667 -9.55 -14.94 -8.99
CA HIS A 667 -8.97 -14.53 -7.71
C HIS A 667 -9.85 -13.50 -6.97
N GLU A 668 -10.14 -13.77 -5.70
CA GLU A 668 -10.91 -12.85 -4.87
C GLU A 668 -10.02 -11.73 -4.32
N LEU A 669 -10.20 -10.51 -4.85
CA LEU A 669 -9.43 -9.33 -4.45
C LEU A 669 -10.11 -8.45 -3.42
N VAL A 670 -11.33 -8.76 -2.99
CA VAL A 670 -12.11 -7.88 -2.09
C VAL A 670 -11.36 -7.61 -0.78
N GLY A 671 -10.83 -8.66 -0.14
CA GLY A 671 -10.04 -8.55 1.10
C GLY A 671 -8.80 -7.66 0.90
N PRO A 672 -7.82 -8.07 0.09
CA PRO A 672 -6.59 -7.29 -0.17
C PRO A 672 -6.84 -5.85 -0.67
N THR A 673 -7.98 -5.61 -1.31
CA THR A 673 -8.40 -4.27 -1.75
C THR A 673 -8.95 -3.42 -0.60
N ALA A 674 -9.90 -3.95 0.17
CA ALA A 674 -10.58 -3.20 1.23
C ALA A 674 -9.83 -3.18 2.58
N SER A 675 -8.85 -4.07 2.74
CA SER A 675 -8.09 -4.30 3.97
C SER A 675 -6.60 -4.20 3.66
N LYS A 676 -6.05 -2.98 3.68
CA LYS A 676 -4.62 -2.78 3.41
C LYS A 676 -3.79 -3.17 4.64
N ILE A 677 -2.84 -4.07 4.46
CA ILE A 677 -1.94 -4.56 5.50
C ILE A 677 -0.49 -4.18 5.18
N ASN A 678 0.33 -3.99 6.21
CA ASN A 678 1.76 -3.72 6.05
C ASN A 678 2.55 -5.05 6.00
N LEU A 679 3.21 -5.30 4.87
CA LEU A 679 3.89 -6.57 4.59
C LEU A 679 5.18 -6.79 5.40
N SER A 680 5.79 -5.72 5.94
CA SER A 680 6.90 -5.90 6.88
C SER A 680 6.46 -6.40 8.25
N ASN A 681 5.19 -6.20 8.58
CA ASN A 681 4.67 -6.52 9.89
C ASN A 681 3.94 -7.86 9.93
N TYR A 682 3.15 -8.17 8.91
CA TYR A 682 2.29 -9.33 8.88
C TYR A 682 2.40 -10.04 7.53
N ALA A 683 2.43 -11.37 7.60
CA ALA A 683 2.26 -12.21 6.43
C ALA A 683 0.76 -12.50 6.21
N THR A 684 0.39 -12.67 4.96
CA THR A 684 -0.88 -13.24 4.51
C THR A 684 -0.62 -14.48 3.66
N VAL A 685 -1.63 -15.32 3.43
CA VAL A 685 -1.50 -16.51 2.55
C VAL A 685 -0.95 -16.12 1.18
N ASP A 686 -1.46 -15.03 0.60
CA ASP A 686 -1.06 -14.55 -0.71
C ASP A 686 0.42 -14.12 -0.75
N THR A 687 0.92 -13.46 0.31
CA THR A 687 2.35 -13.13 0.42
C THR A 687 3.25 -14.35 0.63
N VAL A 688 2.76 -15.40 1.31
CA VAL A 688 3.49 -16.67 1.42
C VAL A 688 3.62 -17.30 0.06
N HIS A 689 2.50 -17.40 -0.68
CA HIS A 689 2.49 -18.01 -2.01
C HIS A 689 3.42 -17.27 -2.98
N TYR A 690 3.38 -15.94 -2.96
CA TYR A 690 4.25 -15.12 -3.79
C TYR A 690 5.74 -15.33 -3.45
N THR A 691 6.08 -15.37 -2.17
CA THR A 691 7.47 -15.56 -1.72
C THR A 691 8.02 -16.94 -2.08
N GLU A 692 7.20 -17.99 -1.99
CA GLU A 692 7.58 -19.33 -2.43
C GLU A 692 7.90 -19.38 -3.92
N HIS A 693 7.12 -18.67 -4.72
CA HIS A 693 7.36 -18.56 -6.16
C HIS A 693 8.66 -17.81 -6.43
N LEU A 694 8.88 -16.65 -5.80
CA LEU A 694 10.13 -15.89 -5.94
C LEU A 694 11.36 -16.68 -5.48
N ARG A 695 11.23 -17.56 -4.48
CA ARG A 695 12.33 -18.42 -4.04
C ARG A 695 12.75 -19.41 -5.12
N LEU A 696 11.81 -19.95 -5.89
CA LEU A 696 12.13 -20.82 -7.04
C LEU A 696 12.74 -20.02 -8.20
N LEU A 697 12.34 -18.76 -8.34
CA LEU A 697 12.86 -17.82 -9.32
C LEU A 697 14.01 -16.96 -8.75
N ALA A 698 14.69 -17.33 -7.68
CA ALA A 698 15.71 -16.45 -7.12
C ALA A 698 16.83 -16.20 -8.17
N PRO A 699 17.21 -14.95 -8.46
CA PRO A 699 18.32 -14.68 -9.38
C PRO A 699 19.60 -15.39 -8.94
N ARG A 700 20.38 -15.89 -9.90
CA ARG A 700 21.62 -16.60 -9.60
C ARG A 700 22.56 -15.76 -8.72
N GLY A 701 23.25 -16.39 -7.79
CA GLY A 701 24.13 -15.71 -6.83
C GLY A 701 23.41 -15.12 -5.61
N THR A 702 22.08 -15.17 -5.57
CA THR A 702 21.29 -14.67 -4.44
C THR A 702 20.58 -15.81 -3.71
N SER A 703 20.48 -15.67 -2.39
CA SER A 703 19.93 -16.69 -1.48
C SER A 703 18.87 -16.12 -0.54
N HIS A 704 18.73 -14.79 -0.52
CA HIS A 704 17.86 -14.06 0.37
C HIS A 704 17.16 -12.90 -0.36
N MET A 705 16.11 -12.36 0.26
CA MET A 705 15.30 -11.30 -0.31
C MET A 705 14.74 -10.35 0.76
N TYR A 706 14.66 -9.07 0.41
CA TYR A 706 13.84 -8.07 1.10
C TYR A 706 12.76 -7.52 0.19
N PHE A 707 11.59 -7.22 0.76
CA PHE A 707 10.58 -6.40 0.10
C PHE A 707 10.88 -4.91 0.26
N THR A 708 10.41 -4.12 -0.71
CA THR A 708 10.32 -2.66 -0.68
C THR A 708 8.97 -2.23 -1.25
N SER A 709 8.65 -0.96 -1.14
CA SER A 709 7.37 -0.38 -1.53
C SER A 709 7.42 0.32 -2.88
N SER A 710 8.62 0.53 -3.42
CA SER A 710 8.86 1.29 -4.65
C SER A 710 10.21 0.91 -5.25
N ARG A 711 10.47 1.47 -6.44
CA ARG A 711 11.76 1.40 -7.13
C ARG A 711 12.88 2.07 -6.34
N ASP A 712 12.73 3.34 -5.99
CA ASP A 712 13.78 4.11 -5.31
C ASP A 712 14.11 3.54 -3.93
N GLU A 713 13.13 2.99 -3.20
CA GLU A 713 13.37 2.30 -1.93
C GLU A 713 14.24 1.04 -2.11
N THR A 714 14.27 0.40 -3.29
CA THR A 714 15.22 -0.69 -3.57
C THR A 714 16.67 -0.20 -3.51
N VAL A 715 16.95 0.99 -4.05
CA VAL A 715 18.29 1.60 -4.06
C VAL A 715 18.70 1.98 -2.64
N ASP A 716 17.85 2.71 -1.92
CA ASP A 716 18.12 3.14 -0.55
C ASP A 716 18.34 1.98 0.41
N LYS A 717 17.54 0.92 0.30
CA LYS A 717 17.70 -0.27 1.16
C LYS A 717 18.91 -1.10 0.76
N ALA A 718 19.26 -1.20 -0.53
CA ALA A 718 20.49 -1.85 -0.99
C ALA A 718 21.74 -1.13 -0.45
N LEU A 719 21.80 0.20 -0.55
CA LEU A 719 22.89 1.00 0.01
C LEU A 719 23.06 0.79 1.51
N ARG A 720 21.95 0.66 2.25
CA ARG A 720 22.00 0.36 3.69
C ARG A 720 22.51 -1.06 3.97
N CYS A 721 22.10 -2.07 3.20
CA CYS A 721 22.68 -3.42 3.31
C CYS A 721 24.21 -3.37 3.10
N LEU A 722 24.65 -2.69 2.04
CA LEU A 722 26.08 -2.55 1.73
C LEU A 722 26.83 -1.79 2.83
N ARG A 723 26.26 -0.70 3.35
CA ARG A 723 26.86 0.14 4.40
C ARG A 723 27.09 -0.61 5.71
N LEU A 724 26.19 -1.52 6.09
CA LEU A 724 26.37 -2.35 7.29
C LEU A 724 27.52 -3.35 7.14
N SER A 725 27.72 -3.90 5.95
CA SER A 725 28.85 -4.79 5.66
C SER A 725 30.14 -4.03 5.32
N ARG A 726 30.04 -2.76 4.90
CA ARG A 726 31.15 -1.85 4.52
C ARG A 726 31.04 -0.53 5.30
N PRO A 727 31.34 -0.51 6.61
CA PRO A 727 31.15 0.66 7.48
C PRO A 727 32.09 1.83 7.19
N GLN A 728 33.01 1.70 6.24
CA GLN A 728 33.82 2.82 5.73
C GLN A 728 33.27 3.41 4.42
N GLY A 729 32.32 2.74 3.77
CA GLY A 729 31.78 3.17 2.48
C GLY A 729 31.08 4.53 2.52
N GLN A 730 31.44 5.42 1.61
CA GLN A 730 30.90 6.78 1.47
C GLN A 730 30.49 7.11 0.03
N LEU A 731 30.81 6.24 -0.94
CA LEU A 731 30.56 6.46 -2.35
C LEU A 731 29.79 5.27 -2.92
N ALA A 732 28.76 5.53 -3.70
CA ALA A 732 28.14 4.54 -4.58
C ALA A 732 28.40 4.96 -6.02
N VAL A 733 28.54 4.01 -6.94
CA VAL A 733 28.94 4.29 -8.33
C VAL A 733 27.80 3.95 -9.27
N GLY A 734 27.39 4.92 -10.09
CA GLY A 734 26.47 4.72 -11.20
C GLY A 734 27.17 4.64 -12.55
N LEU A 735 26.43 4.45 -13.63
CA LEU A 735 26.94 4.50 -15.00
C LEU A 735 26.27 5.62 -15.80
N GLU A 736 27.00 6.16 -16.77
CA GLU A 736 26.44 7.04 -17.78
C GLU A 736 25.28 6.36 -18.53
N GLY A 737 24.19 7.10 -18.75
CA GLY A 737 22.92 6.63 -19.30
C GLY A 737 22.11 5.72 -18.36
N GLY A 738 22.54 5.54 -17.11
CA GLY A 738 21.82 4.74 -16.10
C GLY A 738 20.66 5.50 -15.46
N TYR A 739 19.61 4.80 -15.07
CA TYR A 739 18.43 5.34 -14.41
C TYR A 739 17.90 4.38 -13.34
N LEU A 740 18.10 4.73 -12.08
CA LEU A 740 17.70 3.92 -10.91
C LEU A 740 16.46 4.47 -10.19
N GLY A 741 15.89 5.56 -10.70
CA GLY A 741 14.82 6.32 -10.05
C GLY A 741 15.21 7.79 -9.85
N HIS A 742 14.23 8.60 -9.47
CA HIS A 742 14.41 10.05 -9.30
C HIS A 742 13.65 10.66 -8.10
N VAL A 743 13.08 9.84 -7.23
CA VAL A 743 12.30 10.26 -6.05
C VAL A 743 13.15 10.41 -4.81
N THR A 744 14.08 9.48 -4.56
CA THR A 744 14.99 9.59 -3.41
C THR A 744 16.29 10.26 -3.81
N ALA A 745 16.92 10.94 -2.86
CA ALA A 745 18.23 11.55 -3.05
C ALA A 745 19.26 10.53 -3.56
N ALA A 746 19.21 9.29 -3.07
CA ALA A 746 20.14 8.23 -3.45
C ALA A 746 19.95 7.82 -4.91
N ALA A 747 18.71 7.49 -5.31
CA ALA A 747 18.40 7.08 -6.67
C ALA A 747 18.74 8.18 -7.68
N ARG A 748 18.36 9.44 -7.42
CA ARG A 748 18.73 10.59 -8.27
C ARG A 748 20.24 10.76 -8.44
N SER A 749 21.00 10.57 -7.37
CA SER A 749 22.45 10.80 -7.39
C SER A 749 23.20 9.70 -8.13
N LEU A 750 22.62 8.50 -8.23
CA LEU A 750 23.17 7.38 -9.02
C LEU A 750 22.70 7.39 -10.48
N SER A 751 21.52 7.95 -10.74
CA SER A 751 21.00 8.11 -12.09
C SER A 751 21.76 9.20 -12.87
N ASP A 752 21.72 9.11 -14.19
CA ASP A 752 22.30 10.09 -15.10
C ASP A 752 21.43 11.37 -15.15
N PRO A 753 22.00 12.56 -14.85
CA PRO A 753 21.28 13.83 -14.87
C PRO A 753 20.81 14.22 -16.27
N ALA A 754 21.35 13.65 -17.35
CA ALA A 754 20.79 13.86 -18.68
C ALA A 754 19.29 13.51 -18.75
N GLY A 755 18.79 12.66 -17.85
CA GLY A 755 17.37 12.33 -17.75
C GLY A 755 16.48 13.32 -16.99
N PHE A 756 17.02 14.21 -16.16
CA PHE A 756 16.20 15.05 -15.25
C PHE A 756 16.87 16.35 -14.73
N GLY A 757 18.09 16.67 -15.17
CA GLY A 757 18.86 17.86 -14.80
C GLY A 757 19.87 17.67 -13.65
N ASP A 758 20.97 18.44 -13.69
CA ASP A 758 22.08 18.37 -12.73
C ASP A 758 21.70 18.82 -11.30
N ASP A 759 20.73 19.73 -11.18
CA ASP A 759 20.35 20.33 -9.89
C ASP A 759 19.61 19.36 -8.95
N LEU A 760 19.21 18.18 -9.43
CA LEU A 760 18.38 17.25 -8.66
C LEU A 760 19.18 16.26 -7.79
N ALA A 761 20.49 16.10 -8.04
CA ALA A 761 21.35 15.25 -7.23
C ALA A 761 21.64 15.89 -5.85
N LEU A 762 21.70 15.05 -4.81
CA LEU A 762 22.12 15.48 -3.46
C LEU A 762 23.53 14.95 -3.17
N PHE A 763 23.74 13.65 -3.32
CA PHE A 763 25.02 13.00 -3.06
C PHE A 763 25.97 13.18 -4.24
N GLU A 764 27.26 13.39 -3.95
CA GLU A 764 28.33 13.46 -4.95
C GLU A 764 28.85 12.07 -5.30
N PHE A 765 27.96 11.24 -5.86
CA PHE A 765 28.29 9.89 -6.29
C PHE A 765 28.93 9.91 -7.70
N PRO A 766 30.07 9.21 -7.89
CA PRO A 766 30.72 9.15 -9.20
C PRO A 766 29.89 8.35 -10.21
N ARG A 767 30.02 8.73 -11.47
CA ARG A 767 29.51 7.97 -12.63
C ARG A 767 30.67 7.58 -13.52
N LEU A 768 30.64 6.33 -14.01
CA LEU A 768 31.63 5.81 -14.95
C LEU A 768 30.99 5.63 -16.34
N PRO A 769 31.79 5.64 -17.42
CA PRO A 769 31.30 5.25 -18.74
C PRO A 769 30.68 3.85 -18.71
N HIS A 770 29.60 3.65 -19.45
CA HIS A 770 29.01 2.33 -19.59
C HIS A 770 29.96 1.42 -20.38
N PRO A 771 30.28 0.19 -19.93
CA PRO A 771 31.32 -0.64 -20.55
C PRO A 771 30.99 -1.12 -21.97
N GLU A 772 29.71 -1.16 -22.35
CA GLU A 772 29.31 -1.41 -23.74
C GLU A 772 29.67 -0.23 -24.68
N ALA A 773 29.67 1.00 -24.16
CA ALA A 773 30.01 2.20 -24.92
C ALA A 773 31.52 2.49 -24.90
N ASP A 774 32.17 2.34 -23.74
CA ASP A 774 33.60 2.57 -23.56
C ASP A 774 34.19 1.70 -22.45
N ALA A 775 34.59 0.48 -22.82
CA ALA A 775 35.20 -0.48 -21.89
C ALA A 775 36.52 0.04 -21.29
N ALA A 776 37.37 0.69 -22.10
CA ALA A 776 38.67 1.18 -21.65
C ALA A 776 38.51 2.35 -20.67
N GLY A 777 37.58 3.27 -20.96
CA GLY A 777 37.21 4.37 -20.07
C GLY A 777 36.61 3.89 -18.75
N PHE A 778 35.76 2.85 -18.78
CA PHE A 778 35.23 2.21 -17.58
C PHE A 778 36.36 1.67 -16.69
N GLU A 779 37.27 0.84 -17.23
CA GLU A 779 38.37 0.25 -16.45
C GLU A 779 39.30 1.33 -15.87
N ALA A 780 39.69 2.30 -16.70
CA ALA A 780 40.54 3.41 -16.28
C ALA A 780 39.87 4.24 -15.19
N GLY A 781 38.58 4.54 -15.33
CA GLY A 781 37.81 5.33 -14.37
C GLY A 781 37.62 4.60 -13.04
N LEU A 782 37.31 3.30 -13.05
CA LEU A 782 37.19 2.51 -11.83
C LEU A 782 38.53 2.41 -11.10
N LYS A 783 39.61 2.15 -11.83
CA LYS A 783 40.97 2.09 -11.27
C LYS A 783 41.36 3.41 -10.62
N ASP A 784 41.17 4.54 -11.33
CA ASP A 784 41.46 5.87 -10.81
C ASP A 784 40.63 6.19 -9.55
N LEU A 785 39.35 5.82 -9.54
CA LEU A 785 38.49 5.98 -8.37
C LEU A 785 39.01 5.19 -7.17
N VAL A 786 39.41 3.93 -7.37
CA VAL A 786 39.98 3.08 -6.32
C VAL A 786 41.31 3.64 -5.81
N GLU A 787 42.20 4.10 -6.70
CA GLU A 787 43.49 4.69 -6.33
C GLU A 787 43.32 5.98 -5.52
N LYS A 788 42.32 6.81 -5.85
CA LYS A 788 42.05 8.09 -5.16
C LYS A 788 41.32 7.93 -3.83
N GLN A 789 40.31 7.08 -3.78
CA GLN A 789 39.37 7.01 -2.66
C GLN A 789 39.60 5.81 -1.75
N GLY A 790 40.20 4.73 -2.27
CA GLY A 790 40.25 3.43 -1.62
C GLY A 790 38.98 2.61 -1.89
N ALA A 791 39.15 1.32 -2.17
CA ALA A 791 38.04 0.42 -2.48
C ALA A 791 37.07 0.22 -1.30
N ASP A 792 37.54 0.32 -0.06
CA ASP A 792 36.72 0.23 1.16
C ASP A 792 35.75 1.40 1.32
N LYS A 793 36.01 2.53 0.66
CA LYS A 793 35.13 3.70 0.58
C LYS A 793 34.03 3.56 -0.46
N ILE A 794 34.12 2.58 -1.36
CA ILE A 794 33.11 2.31 -2.39
C ILE A 794 32.13 1.26 -1.85
N LEU A 795 30.84 1.64 -1.79
CA LEU A 795 29.73 0.80 -1.34
C LEU A 795 29.37 -0.25 -2.38
N GLY A 796 29.35 0.11 -3.67
CA GLY A 796 29.01 -0.79 -4.76
C GLY A 796 28.85 -0.05 -6.08
N LEU A 797 28.86 -0.83 -7.16
CA LEU A 797 28.58 -0.39 -8.53
C LEU A 797 27.16 -0.82 -8.89
N PHE A 798 26.31 0.14 -9.24
CA PHE A 798 24.90 -0.07 -9.58
C PHE A 798 24.72 -0.01 -11.10
N VAL A 799 24.20 -1.09 -11.67
CA VAL A 799 24.16 -1.28 -13.12
C VAL A 799 22.82 -1.86 -13.52
N GLU A 800 22.14 -1.23 -14.46
CA GLU A 800 20.98 -1.85 -15.11
C GLU A 800 21.45 -2.92 -16.08
N VAL A 801 20.80 -4.10 -16.07
CA VAL A 801 21.07 -5.11 -17.11
C VAL A 801 20.64 -4.59 -18.48
N VAL A 802 19.51 -3.88 -18.50
CA VAL A 802 19.01 -3.12 -19.64
C VAL A 802 18.65 -1.74 -19.12
N GLY A 803 19.34 -0.71 -19.60
CA GLY A 803 19.08 0.68 -19.22
C GLY A 803 17.67 1.09 -19.59
N GLU A 804 16.84 1.46 -18.61
CA GLU A 804 15.44 1.82 -18.82
C GLU A 804 15.32 3.05 -19.72
N ARG A 805 16.17 4.07 -19.51
CA ARG A 805 16.13 5.29 -20.32
C ARG A 805 17.05 5.29 -21.53
N SER A 806 18.23 4.67 -21.41
CA SER A 806 19.24 4.66 -22.47
C SER A 806 19.10 3.48 -23.44
N GLY A 807 18.46 2.39 -23.02
CA GLY A 807 18.44 1.12 -23.74
C GLY A 807 19.79 0.43 -23.88
N ARG A 808 20.84 0.90 -23.19
CA ARG A 808 22.14 0.21 -23.17
C ARG A 808 21.97 -1.17 -22.54
N VAL A 809 22.64 -2.17 -23.10
CA VAL A 809 22.52 -3.56 -22.65
C VAL A 809 23.85 -4.04 -22.12
N LEU A 810 23.85 -4.52 -20.87
CA LEU A 810 24.98 -5.25 -20.32
C LEU A 810 24.91 -6.69 -20.87
N ALA A 811 25.90 -7.10 -21.68
CA ALA A 811 25.97 -8.46 -22.23
C ALA A 811 27.41 -8.83 -22.59
N GLY A 812 27.66 -10.12 -22.82
CA GLY A 812 28.91 -10.63 -23.39
C GLY A 812 30.17 -10.17 -22.65
N GLU A 813 31.18 -9.73 -23.41
CA GLU A 813 32.49 -9.33 -22.86
C GLU A 813 32.44 -8.08 -21.98
N PRO A 814 31.70 -6.99 -22.31
CA PRO A 814 31.49 -5.87 -21.39
C PRO A 814 31.00 -6.28 -20.00
N ALA A 815 30.10 -7.26 -19.93
CA ALA A 815 29.60 -7.80 -18.65
C ALA A 815 30.70 -8.52 -17.86
N ARG A 816 31.53 -9.33 -18.54
CA ARG A 816 32.66 -10.04 -17.91
C ARG A 816 33.72 -9.08 -17.39
N LEU A 817 34.08 -8.09 -18.19
CA LEU A 817 35.06 -7.06 -17.83
C LEU A 817 34.60 -6.28 -16.60
N LEU A 818 33.35 -5.82 -16.58
CA LEU A 818 32.79 -5.12 -15.42
C LEU A 818 32.81 -5.99 -14.16
N ALA A 819 32.34 -7.24 -14.27
CA ALA A 819 32.32 -8.17 -13.13
C ALA A 819 33.74 -8.53 -12.63
N ALA A 820 34.70 -8.69 -13.54
CA ALA A 820 36.10 -8.95 -13.21
C ALA A 820 36.72 -7.76 -12.48
N ALA A 821 36.45 -6.53 -12.94
CA ALA A 821 36.96 -5.31 -12.31
C ALA A 821 36.39 -5.12 -10.89
N CYS A 822 35.08 -5.35 -10.70
CA CYS A 822 34.46 -5.35 -9.38
C CYS A 822 35.12 -6.37 -8.43
N ARG A 823 35.32 -7.61 -8.89
CA ARG A 823 35.97 -8.67 -8.10
C ARG A 823 37.42 -8.34 -7.75
N ALA A 824 38.18 -7.75 -8.67
CA ALA A 824 39.59 -7.40 -8.46
C ALA A 824 39.78 -6.41 -7.30
N HIS A 825 38.76 -5.58 -7.03
CA HIS A 825 38.79 -4.55 -6.00
C HIS A 825 37.85 -4.82 -4.81
N ASP A 826 37.21 -5.99 -4.74
CA ASP A 826 36.19 -6.31 -3.73
C ASP A 826 35.05 -5.25 -3.68
N ILE A 827 34.62 -4.77 -4.85
CA ILE A 827 33.52 -3.82 -5.00
C ILE A 827 32.24 -4.61 -5.29
N PRO A 828 31.17 -4.43 -4.49
CA PRO A 828 29.92 -5.15 -4.71
C PRO A 828 29.25 -4.78 -6.04
N LEU A 829 28.82 -5.79 -6.80
CA LEU A 829 28.07 -5.61 -8.04
C LEU A 829 26.56 -5.70 -7.77
N VAL A 830 25.86 -4.60 -7.98
CA VAL A 830 24.39 -4.50 -7.85
C VAL A 830 23.78 -4.39 -9.24
N LEU A 831 23.00 -5.39 -9.63
CA LEU A 831 22.26 -5.37 -10.89
C LEU A 831 20.82 -4.88 -10.69
N VAL A 832 20.30 -4.12 -11.65
CA VAL A 832 18.92 -3.61 -11.66
C VAL A 832 18.15 -4.20 -12.84
N GLU A 833 17.00 -4.79 -12.54
CA GLU A 833 16.19 -5.63 -13.44
C GLU A 833 14.83 -5.00 -13.81
N THR A 834 14.64 -3.69 -13.59
CA THR A 834 13.35 -3.02 -13.85
C THR A 834 12.88 -3.20 -15.29
N ALA A 835 13.77 -3.04 -16.28
CA ALA A 835 13.42 -3.17 -17.71
C ALA A 835 13.50 -4.62 -18.24
N SER A 836 14.28 -5.49 -17.59
CA SER A 836 14.61 -6.83 -18.08
C SER A 836 13.88 -7.98 -17.38
N GLY A 837 13.36 -7.75 -16.18
CA GLY A 837 12.63 -8.76 -15.41
C GLY A 837 11.26 -9.13 -16.01
N CYS A 838 10.59 -10.11 -15.38
CA CYS A 838 9.27 -10.61 -15.79
C CYS A 838 9.25 -11.22 -17.21
N TYR A 839 10.26 -12.04 -17.53
CA TYR A 839 10.36 -12.77 -18.81
C TYR A 839 10.45 -11.92 -20.08
N ARG A 840 10.60 -10.60 -19.95
CA ARG A 840 10.57 -9.66 -21.07
C ARG A 840 11.67 -9.91 -22.12
N GLY A 841 12.82 -10.41 -21.69
CA GLY A 841 13.93 -10.79 -22.56
C GLY A 841 13.76 -12.11 -23.33
N GLY A 842 12.76 -12.94 -22.98
CA GLY A 842 12.56 -14.29 -23.53
C GLY A 842 13.53 -15.37 -23.02
N ALA A 843 14.63 -14.99 -22.35
CA ALA A 843 15.67 -15.91 -21.89
C ALA A 843 15.35 -16.60 -20.54
N GLY A 844 14.57 -15.98 -19.67
CA GLY A 844 14.28 -16.47 -18.31
C GLY A 844 13.47 -15.44 -17.55
N ALA A 845 13.27 -15.62 -16.24
CA ALA A 845 12.54 -14.64 -15.44
C ALA A 845 13.28 -13.30 -15.34
N TRP A 846 14.61 -13.33 -15.44
CA TRP A 846 15.50 -12.18 -15.27
C TRP A 846 16.45 -11.98 -16.46
N GLY A 847 16.93 -10.75 -16.63
CA GLY A 847 18.00 -10.43 -17.58
C GLY A 847 19.35 -11.02 -17.19
N VAL A 848 19.65 -11.16 -15.89
CA VAL A 848 20.87 -11.78 -15.37
C VAL A 848 21.02 -13.23 -15.85
N ASP A 849 19.91 -13.92 -16.13
CA ASP A 849 19.94 -15.28 -16.67
C ASP A 849 20.58 -15.33 -18.07
N ALA A 850 20.55 -14.23 -18.83
CA ALA A 850 21.18 -14.10 -20.14
C ALA A 850 22.64 -13.62 -20.08
N LEU A 851 23.15 -13.21 -18.91
CA LEU A 851 24.55 -12.80 -18.75
C LEU A 851 25.48 -14.02 -18.72
N PRO A 852 26.77 -13.89 -19.08
CA PRO A 852 27.75 -14.98 -18.96
C PRO A 852 27.79 -15.59 -17.55
N ALA A 853 27.90 -16.92 -17.44
CA ALA A 853 27.75 -17.64 -16.15
C ALA A 853 28.72 -17.20 -15.04
N ASP A 854 29.87 -16.64 -15.41
CA ASP A 854 30.89 -16.10 -14.52
C ASP A 854 30.59 -14.68 -14.01
N VAL A 855 29.52 -14.05 -14.51
CA VAL A 855 28.98 -12.78 -14.00
C VAL A 855 27.95 -13.10 -12.92
N VAL A 856 28.40 -13.09 -11.67
CA VAL A 856 27.57 -13.35 -10.48
C VAL A 856 27.41 -12.04 -9.72
N PRO A 857 26.19 -11.48 -9.61
CA PRO A 857 25.96 -10.28 -8.83
C PRO A 857 25.95 -10.55 -7.32
N ASP A 858 26.22 -9.53 -6.52
CA ASP A 858 26.06 -9.56 -5.07
C ASP A 858 24.61 -9.24 -4.65
N MET A 859 23.94 -8.41 -5.45
CA MET A 859 22.53 -8.03 -5.27
C MET A 859 21.84 -7.86 -6.62
N VAL A 860 20.54 -8.14 -6.64
CA VAL A 860 19.65 -7.86 -7.78
C VAL A 860 18.43 -7.08 -7.29
N LEU A 861 18.21 -5.90 -7.86
CA LEU A 861 17.08 -5.02 -7.55
C LEU A 861 16.01 -5.19 -8.62
N TRP A 862 14.78 -5.46 -8.21
CA TRP A 862 13.67 -5.63 -9.14
C TRP A 862 12.41 -4.91 -8.68
N TYR A 863 11.86 -4.10 -9.58
CA TYR A 863 10.60 -3.39 -9.39
C TYR A 863 9.58 -3.81 -10.47
N PRO A 864 8.62 -4.69 -10.15
CA PRO A 864 7.55 -5.09 -11.07
C PRO A 864 6.43 -4.05 -11.22
N GLY A 865 6.51 -2.94 -10.50
CA GLY A 865 5.51 -1.91 -10.53
C GLY A 865 4.49 -1.89 -9.39
N ALA A 866 3.74 -0.79 -9.33
CA ALA A 866 2.89 -0.41 -8.20
C ALA A 866 3.65 -0.42 -6.86
N GLN A 867 2.97 -0.67 -5.74
CA GLN A 867 3.59 -0.58 -4.42
C GLN A 867 4.24 -1.90 -4.00
N ILE A 868 5.20 -2.41 -4.79
CA ILE A 868 6.05 -3.53 -4.38
C ILE A 868 7.38 -3.55 -5.17
N GLY A 869 8.48 -3.78 -4.46
CA GLY A 869 9.81 -3.97 -5.02
C GLY A 869 10.61 -5.01 -4.22
N HIS A 870 11.74 -5.44 -4.77
CA HIS A 870 12.50 -6.59 -4.27
C HIS A 870 13.99 -6.31 -4.33
N ILE A 871 14.70 -6.75 -3.30
CA ILE A 871 16.16 -6.80 -3.25
C ILE A 871 16.54 -8.25 -2.99
N PHE A 872 16.99 -8.93 -4.03
CA PHE A 872 17.63 -10.23 -3.89
C PHE A 872 19.09 -10.01 -3.50
N VAL A 873 19.58 -10.75 -2.52
CA VAL A 873 20.87 -10.49 -1.89
C VAL A 873 21.60 -11.80 -1.58
N GLY A 874 22.91 -11.82 -1.81
CA GLY A 874 23.77 -12.92 -1.40
C GLY A 874 24.08 -12.90 0.11
N ASP A 875 24.52 -14.04 0.63
CA ASP A 875 24.78 -14.28 2.07
C ASP A 875 25.61 -13.17 2.74
N ARG A 876 26.61 -12.62 2.04
CA ARG A 876 27.55 -11.61 2.56
C ARG A 876 26.86 -10.31 3.00
N TYR A 877 25.75 -9.95 2.37
CA TYR A 877 25.06 -8.68 2.64
C TYR A 877 23.67 -8.89 3.24
N PHE A 878 23.32 -10.13 3.59
CA PHE A 878 22.07 -10.43 4.26
C PHE A 878 22.11 -10.07 5.75
N ILE A 879 21.24 -9.15 6.13
CA ILE A 879 21.04 -8.68 7.50
C ILE A 879 19.91 -9.48 8.16
N LYS A 880 20.27 -10.43 9.02
CA LYS A 880 19.32 -11.31 9.73
C LYS A 880 18.41 -10.59 10.72
N LYS A 881 18.82 -9.41 11.22
CA LYS A 881 18.06 -8.58 12.16
C LYS A 881 17.88 -7.17 11.58
N PRO A 882 17.07 -7.01 10.53
CA PRO A 882 17.03 -5.82 9.69
C PRO A 882 16.12 -4.71 10.27
N LEU A 883 16.08 -4.50 11.60
CA LEU A 883 15.17 -3.53 12.22
C LEU A 883 15.27 -2.14 11.58
N VAL A 884 16.48 -1.78 11.12
CA VAL A 884 16.78 -0.54 10.42
C VAL A 884 16.42 -0.54 8.94
N LEU A 885 16.30 -1.71 8.28
CA LEU A 885 15.91 -1.82 6.87
C LEU A 885 14.39 -1.93 6.67
N ILE A 886 13.64 -2.34 7.69
CA ILE A 886 12.18 -2.48 7.61
C ILE A 886 11.52 -1.12 7.33
N SER A 887 10.58 -1.06 6.40
CA SER A 887 9.73 0.12 6.15
C SER A 887 8.33 -0.09 6.77
N THR A 888 7.58 1.00 6.92
CA THR A 888 6.18 0.96 7.38
C THR A 888 5.24 0.36 6.32
N TRP A 889 5.72 0.06 5.12
CA TRP A 889 4.93 -0.59 4.07
C TRP A 889 5.64 -1.87 3.60
N ASP A 890 6.89 -1.75 3.12
CA ASP A 890 7.61 -2.82 2.42
C ASP A 890 6.71 -3.55 1.40
N GLY A 891 5.89 -2.75 0.72
CA GLY A 891 4.92 -3.20 -0.25
C GLY A 891 3.48 -3.37 0.28
N ASP A 892 2.59 -3.81 -0.61
CA ASP A 892 1.20 -4.11 -0.28
C ASP A 892 0.71 -5.44 -0.89
N GLU A 893 -0.25 -6.07 -0.23
CA GLU A 893 -0.77 -7.40 -0.60
C GLU A 893 -1.36 -7.45 -2.03
N LEU A 894 -2.04 -6.39 -2.49
CA LEU A 894 -2.62 -6.37 -3.84
C LEU A 894 -1.50 -6.34 -4.90
N SER A 895 -0.47 -5.53 -4.70
CA SER A 895 0.68 -5.50 -5.61
C SER A 895 1.43 -6.82 -5.64
N ALA A 896 1.55 -7.51 -4.49
CA ALA A 896 2.13 -8.86 -4.41
C ALA A 896 1.31 -9.89 -5.22
N ILE A 897 -0.01 -9.92 -5.05
CA ILE A 897 -0.90 -10.81 -5.81
C ILE A 897 -0.77 -10.53 -7.32
N ARG A 898 -0.79 -9.26 -7.72
CA ARG A 898 -0.66 -8.86 -9.13
C ARG A 898 0.67 -9.34 -9.71
N ALA A 899 1.79 -9.04 -9.06
CA ALA A 899 3.11 -9.48 -9.49
C ALA A 899 3.23 -11.01 -9.54
N HIS A 900 2.64 -11.71 -8.57
CA HIS A 900 2.63 -13.16 -8.53
C HIS A 900 1.93 -13.76 -9.76
N GLU A 901 0.72 -13.29 -10.06
CA GLU A 901 -0.04 -13.79 -11.22
C GLU A 901 0.62 -13.36 -12.54
N HIS A 902 1.24 -12.18 -12.59
CA HIS A 902 2.01 -11.75 -13.75
C HIS A 902 3.18 -12.70 -14.06
N LEU A 903 3.94 -13.13 -13.06
CA LEU A 903 5.04 -14.09 -13.27
C LEU A 903 4.52 -15.45 -13.76
N ARG A 904 3.41 -15.95 -13.20
CA ARG A 904 2.78 -17.21 -13.62
C ARG A 904 2.29 -17.14 -15.06
N ALA A 905 1.71 -16.01 -15.44
CA ALA A 905 1.22 -15.72 -16.77
C ALA A 905 2.37 -15.63 -17.78
N ALA A 906 3.39 -14.82 -17.48
CA ALA A 906 4.51 -14.53 -18.37
C ALA A 906 5.29 -15.80 -18.73
N ARG A 907 5.51 -16.70 -17.75
CA ARG A 907 6.21 -17.98 -17.95
C ARG A 907 5.58 -18.87 -19.04
N ARG A 908 4.28 -18.74 -19.28
CA ARG A 908 3.53 -19.57 -20.24
C ARG A 908 3.51 -19.02 -21.65
N LEU A 909 4.04 -17.81 -21.86
CA LEU A 909 4.07 -17.18 -23.17
C LEU A 909 5.32 -17.61 -23.95
N ASP A 910 5.12 -17.93 -25.22
CA ASP A 910 6.22 -17.93 -26.19
C ASP A 910 6.30 -16.54 -26.81
N LEU A 911 7.38 -15.82 -26.52
CA LEU A 911 7.61 -14.47 -27.00
C LEU A 911 8.40 -14.43 -28.31
N SER A 912 8.89 -15.57 -28.82
CA SER A 912 9.85 -15.63 -29.92
C SER A 912 9.37 -14.96 -31.19
N GLU A 913 8.13 -15.24 -31.63
CA GLU A 913 7.54 -14.64 -32.82
C GLU A 913 7.34 -13.13 -32.69
N SER A 914 6.85 -12.66 -31.54
CA SER A 914 6.63 -11.23 -31.29
C SER A 914 7.95 -10.46 -31.17
N ILE A 915 8.97 -11.06 -30.53
CA ILE A 915 10.32 -10.50 -30.46
C ILE A 915 10.91 -10.39 -31.88
N ALA A 916 10.81 -11.44 -32.68
CA ALA A 916 11.32 -11.44 -34.05
C ALA A 916 10.60 -10.39 -34.92
N ALA A 917 9.28 -10.26 -34.80
CA ALA A 917 8.50 -9.25 -35.51
C ALA A 917 8.91 -7.82 -35.12
N LEU A 918 9.13 -7.56 -33.82
CA LEU A 918 9.57 -6.25 -33.35
C LEU A 918 10.99 -5.93 -33.81
N ASP A 919 11.90 -6.91 -33.76
CA ASP A 919 13.26 -6.75 -34.28
C ASP A 919 13.27 -6.47 -35.78
N ASP A 920 12.42 -7.16 -36.56
CA ASP A 920 12.30 -6.93 -38.00
C ASP A 920 11.79 -5.52 -38.30
N LEU A 921 10.73 -5.07 -37.63
CA LEU A 921 10.21 -3.70 -37.73
C LEU A 921 11.31 -2.66 -37.46
N LEU A 922 12.02 -2.80 -36.35
CA LEU A 922 13.01 -1.81 -35.93
C LEU A 922 14.24 -1.81 -36.85
N GLN A 923 14.75 -2.99 -37.23
CA GLN A 923 15.98 -3.09 -38.02
C GLN A 923 15.76 -2.86 -39.51
N ARG A 924 14.67 -3.38 -40.09
CA ARG A 924 14.44 -3.33 -41.54
C ARG A 924 13.65 -2.12 -42.00
N ASP A 925 12.86 -1.52 -41.13
CA ASP A 925 12.01 -0.40 -41.52
C ASP A 925 12.38 0.90 -40.79
N VAL A 926 12.45 0.89 -39.46
CA VAL A 926 12.66 2.12 -38.69
C VAL A 926 14.08 2.67 -38.86
N LEU A 927 15.12 1.84 -38.73
CA LEU A 927 16.50 2.30 -38.93
C LEU A 927 16.75 2.89 -40.33
N PRO A 928 16.32 2.26 -41.44
CA PRO A 928 16.42 2.88 -42.77
C PRO A 928 15.59 4.16 -42.91
N ALA A 929 14.43 4.24 -42.27
CA ALA A 929 13.57 5.44 -42.27
C ALA A 929 14.12 6.59 -41.41
N CYS A 930 15.07 6.34 -40.50
CA CYS A 930 15.69 7.35 -39.65
C CYS A 930 17.22 7.20 -39.61
N PRO A 931 17.94 7.67 -40.66
CA PRO A 931 19.40 7.57 -40.70
C PRO A 931 20.05 8.24 -39.49
N GLY A 932 20.96 7.52 -38.82
CA GLY A 932 21.65 7.98 -37.62
C GLY A 932 20.96 7.60 -36.30
N ALA A 933 19.74 7.04 -36.35
CA ALA A 933 19.13 6.45 -35.16
C ALA A 933 19.89 5.20 -34.70
N ARG A 934 19.84 4.91 -33.40
CA ARG A 934 20.43 3.72 -32.77
C ARG A 934 19.36 2.95 -32.01
N LEU A 935 19.43 1.63 -32.06
CA LEU A 935 18.53 0.75 -31.31
C LEU A 935 19.19 0.28 -30.02
N GLY A 936 18.40 0.22 -28.94
CA GLY A 936 18.77 -0.40 -27.67
C GLY A 936 17.72 -1.40 -27.17
N GLY A 937 17.99 -2.02 -26.02
CA GLY A 937 17.09 -2.95 -25.33
C GLY A 937 17.20 -4.43 -25.80
N VAL A 938 16.41 -5.30 -25.17
CA VAL A 938 16.36 -6.76 -25.42
C VAL A 938 14.94 -7.33 -25.35
N GLY A 939 14.66 -8.42 -26.07
CA GLY A 939 13.34 -9.08 -26.10
C GLY A 939 12.19 -8.16 -26.53
N LEU A 940 11.19 -7.93 -25.68
CA LEU A 940 10.10 -6.98 -25.92
C LEU A 940 10.30 -5.61 -25.24
N TYR A 941 11.52 -5.30 -24.82
CA TYR A 941 11.91 -3.96 -24.39
C TYR A 941 12.88 -3.38 -25.42
N ARG A 942 12.53 -2.28 -26.10
CA ARG A 942 13.38 -1.65 -27.11
C ARG A 942 13.44 -0.16 -26.87
N THR A 943 14.54 0.46 -27.29
CA THR A 943 14.64 1.91 -27.36
C THR A 943 15.09 2.33 -28.74
N ILE A 944 14.75 3.56 -29.12
CA ILE A 944 15.24 4.21 -30.34
C ILE A 944 15.84 5.54 -29.91
N THR A 945 17.15 5.67 -30.01
CA THR A 945 17.86 6.93 -29.83
C THR A 945 17.96 7.65 -31.17
N PHE A 946 17.39 8.84 -31.28
CA PHE A 946 17.36 9.65 -32.48
C PHE A 946 18.61 10.53 -32.61
N PRO A 947 18.94 10.99 -33.83
CA PRO A 947 20.07 11.91 -34.06
C PRO A 947 20.01 13.24 -33.30
N SER A 948 18.82 13.69 -32.88
CA SER A 948 18.63 14.91 -32.09
C SER A 948 17.39 14.81 -31.19
N VAL A 949 17.38 15.64 -30.15
CA VAL A 949 16.25 15.76 -29.20
C VAL A 949 15.00 16.25 -29.91
N GLU A 950 15.12 17.23 -30.80
CA GLU A 950 13.99 17.82 -31.53
C GLU A 950 13.30 16.77 -32.41
N LEU A 951 14.07 15.86 -33.01
CA LEU A 951 13.49 14.79 -33.81
C LEU A 951 12.81 13.73 -32.92
N ALA A 952 13.39 13.39 -31.77
CA ALA A 952 12.75 12.48 -30.81
C ALA A 952 11.40 13.04 -30.34
N GLU A 953 11.37 14.31 -29.93
CA GLU A 953 10.15 15.01 -29.51
C GLU A 953 9.11 15.07 -30.65
N ALA A 954 9.53 15.41 -31.87
CA ALA A 954 8.63 15.45 -33.02
C ALA A 954 8.03 14.08 -33.35
N VAL A 955 8.83 13.01 -33.28
CA VAL A 955 8.36 11.63 -33.49
C VAL A 955 7.39 11.22 -32.38
N ASP A 956 7.70 11.53 -31.12
CA ASP A 956 6.83 11.21 -30.00
C ASP A 956 5.46 11.89 -30.11
N GLN A 957 5.43 13.18 -30.43
CA GLN A 957 4.18 13.91 -30.68
C GLN A 957 3.41 13.34 -31.88
N ALA A 958 4.09 13.01 -32.98
CA ALA A 958 3.46 12.41 -34.14
C ALA A 958 2.91 10.99 -33.86
N CYS A 959 3.59 10.24 -32.99
CA CYS A 959 3.14 8.96 -32.44
C CYS A 959 1.89 9.13 -31.58
N LEU A 960 1.89 10.11 -30.67
CA LEU A 960 0.76 10.44 -29.80
C LEU A 960 -0.49 10.80 -30.62
N HIS A 961 -0.35 11.65 -31.65
CA HIS A 961 -1.44 11.99 -32.59
C HIS A 961 -2.01 10.78 -33.33
N ARG A 962 -1.23 9.71 -33.45
CA ARG A 962 -1.61 8.44 -34.09
C ARG A 962 -2.04 7.38 -33.07
N GLY A 963 -2.20 7.73 -31.80
CA GLY A 963 -2.60 6.80 -30.74
C GLY A 963 -1.52 5.77 -30.40
N LEU A 964 -0.24 6.13 -30.53
CA LEU A 964 0.89 5.34 -30.02
C LEU A 964 1.44 6.03 -28.77
N TYR A 965 1.41 5.35 -27.62
CA TYR A 965 2.01 5.88 -26.41
C TYR A 965 3.36 5.22 -26.18
N LEU A 966 4.40 6.03 -26.08
CA LEU A 966 5.78 5.58 -25.88
C LEU A 966 6.24 5.95 -24.46
N GLY A 967 7.19 5.18 -23.93
CA GLY A 967 7.78 5.46 -22.63
C GLY A 967 8.87 6.54 -22.73
N ASN A 968 9.11 7.21 -21.59
CA ASN A 968 10.15 8.24 -21.47
C ASN A 968 11.56 7.62 -21.41
N GLY A 969 12.43 8.03 -22.34
CA GLY A 969 13.85 7.67 -22.35
C GLY A 969 14.77 8.80 -21.86
N LEU A 970 16.00 8.81 -22.37
CA LEU A 970 16.83 10.02 -22.39
C LEU A 970 16.22 11.08 -23.32
N PRO A 971 16.63 12.36 -23.28
CA PRO A 971 16.01 13.42 -24.10
C PRO A 971 15.93 13.13 -25.59
N ASP A 972 16.87 12.35 -26.14
CA ASP A 972 16.93 11.94 -27.55
C ASP A 972 16.39 10.52 -27.80
N THR A 973 15.79 9.87 -26.80
CA THR A 973 15.51 8.44 -26.82
C THR A 973 14.05 8.15 -26.46
N LEU A 974 13.37 7.35 -27.30
CA LEU A 974 12.01 6.87 -27.06
C LEU A 974 12.00 5.39 -26.68
N VAL A 975 11.13 5.00 -25.74
CA VAL A 975 11.06 3.64 -25.20
C VAL A 975 9.83 2.89 -25.72
N PHE A 976 10.06 1.65 -26.15
CA PHE A 976 9.05 0.68 -26.56
C PHE A 976 9.02 -0.46 -25.54
N ALA A 977 8.00 -0.46 -24.70
CA ALA A 977 7.68 -1.50 -23.73
C ALA A 977 6.23 -2.00 -23.93
N PRO A 978 5.94 -2.71 -25.04
CA PRO A 978 4.62 -3.31 -25.26
C PRO A 978 4.25 -4.33 -24.17
N PRO A 979 2.96 -4.65 -24.01
CA PRO A 979 2.54 -5.81 -23.23
C PRO A 979 3.13 -7.10 -23.82
N LEU A 980 3.43 -8.08 -22.97
CA LEU A 980 3.98 -9.38 -23.37
C LEU A 980 3.03 -10.15 -24.31
N THR A 981 1.74 -9.81 -24.31
CA THR A 981 0.70 -10.42 -25.15
C THR A 981 0.53 -9.72 -26.50
N ILE A 982 1.40 -8.77 -26.88
CA ILE A 982 1.33 -8.13 -28.19
C ILE A 982 1.50 -9.18 -29.30
N SER A 983 0.59 -9.19 -30.27
CA SER A 983 0.63 -10.18 -31.36
C SER A 983 1.62 -9.78 -32.45
N PRO A 984 2.29 -10.74 -33.13
CA PRO A 984 3.12 -10.44 -34.28
C PRO A 984 2.37 -9.67 -35.37
N ALA A 985 1.10 -10.01 -35.61
CA ALA A 985 0.23 -9.33 -36.57
C ALA A 985 0.00 -7.85 -36.23
N THR A 986 -0.16 -7.52 -34.94
CA THR A 986 -0.26 -6.12 -34.48
C THR A 986 1.03 -5.36 -34.78
N ILE A 987 2.19 -6.00 -34.54
CA ILE A 987 3.51 -5.41 -34.77
C ILE A 987 3.74 -5.16 -36.27
N THR A 988 3.58 -6.19 -37.10
CA THR A 988 3.84 -6.13 -38.55
C THR A 988 2.79 -5.32 -39.32
N GLY A 989 1.62 -5.10 -38.72
CA GLY A 989 0.51 -4.37 -39.32
C GLY A 989 0.40 -2.95 -38.79
N ASP A 990 -0.43 -2.78 -37.77
CA ASP A 990 -0.87 -1.46 -37.32
C ASP A 990 0.24 -0.63 -36.69
N LEU A 991 1.05 -1.25 -35.81
CA LEU A 991 2.20 -0.59 -35.19
C LEU A 991 3.19 -0.10 -36.24
N ARG A 992 3.61 -0.99 -37.15
CA ARG A 992 4.52 -0.68 -38.26
C ARG A 992 4.05 0.54 -39.07
N ARG A 993 2.79 0.54 -39.50
CA ARG A 993 2.23 1.67 -40.28
C ARG A 993 2.28 2.99 -39.52
N ARG A 994 1.85 2.98 -38.25
CA ARG A 994 1.75 4.20 -37.43
C ARG A 994 3.11 4.77 -37.09
N VAL A 995 4.07 3.93 -36.70
CA VAL A 995 5.45 4.37 -36.37
C VAL A 995 6.15 4.95 -37.59
N LEU A 996 6.09 4.29 -38.75
CA LEU A 996 6.73 4.81 -39.97
C LEU A 996 6.09 6.13 -40.41
N ALA A 997 4.76 6.23 -40.39
CA ALA A 997 4.06 7.47 -40.70
C ALA A 997 4.35 8.61 -39.71
N ALA A 998 4.64 8.30 -38.44
CA ALA A 998 5.06 9.29 -37.46
C ALA A 998 6.48 9.81 -37.75
N ILE A 999 7.40 8.91 -38.09
CA ILE A 999 8.77 9.26 -38.49
C ILE A 999 8.76 10.10 -39.77
N ASP A 1000 7.97 9.73 -40.77
CA ASP A 1000 7.87 10.49 -42.02
C ASP A 1000 7.29 11.90 -41.81
N GLU A 1001 6.30 12.06 -40.92
CA GLU A 1001 5.75 13.36 -40.52
C GLU A 1001 6.82 14.21 -39.82
N ALA A 1002 7.48 13.66 -38.80
CA ALA A 1002 8.47 14.37 -38.00
C ALA A 1002 9.69 14.84 -38.81
N ARG A 1003 10.01 14.14 -39.90
CA ARG A 1003 11.13 14.48 -40.81
C ARG A 1003 10.76 15.48 -41.91
N SER A 1004 9.47 15.73 -42.14
CA SER A 1004 9.02 16.66 -43.17
C SER A 1004 9.16 18.10 -42.64
N PRO A 1005 9.83 19.03 -43.37
CA PRO A 1005 9.89 20.42 -42.96
C PRO A 1005 8.46 21.00 -42.92
N ALA A 1006 8.11 21.61 -41.79
CA ALA A 1006 6.82 22.29 -41.59
C ALA A 1006 6.63 23.49 -42.53
#